data_AF-A0A2U3QVQ6-F1
#
_entry.id   AF-A0A2U3QVQ6-F1
#
_cell.length_a   1.000
_cell.length_b   1.000
_cell.length_c   1.000
_cell.angle_alpha   90.00
_cell.angle_beta   90.00
_cell.angle_gamma   90.00
#
_symmetry.space_group_name_H-M   'P 1'
#
loop_
_entity.id
_entity.type
_entity.pdbx_description
1 polymer ?
#
loop_
_entity_poly.entity_id
_entity_poly.type
_entity_poly.pdbx_seq_one_letter_code
_entity_poly.pdbx_strand_id
1 'polypeptide(L)'
;MRPKKHKIPANKYNLEEYLNQNAEVKNILEEVPAVKKYIGNILKTYSYCKKDLDLLFAKTGDCYANIDYVKMLIQHGNIQAASISSLLLRCRNTRAKTLVALLPKLTDSRVLLLKEYGIAFSSIVSIVRGVHSNNIATAIEEVLNTTLVLQANGAYTLSPQLTKVLEYYKCSFTNIANILRQVKSNIGAVLSELLQILESSKISDLYKKLDIHFSSFSSILNGAGATCIQDLEKLLQILDQSKIQELKNQGIYFSNISSILNGAGANGIQALEQLLQILCNTTRIQELKNQGIHFANISSILSKAGAAAPQALEQLLQILCNTTRIQELKNQGIHFANISNILSGAGAAGPQALEQLLQILCNTTRIQELKNQGIHFANISSILSKARAAAPQALEQLLQILCNTTRIQELKKHGITFSNISNILSGAGAAGPQALEQLLQMLDNPILLKLEIRGIFFSNISSVVGRAGAAGPQALEQLLQTLDDSIIQELERKEIPFSSLSNILNGAGSNGAKALKELLRLLNSTAFMLLQKYDIEFSNFCTILSGSGTKAKEVTQKVLGILSDQQLDASGKKQFFKNISKFARSGIHTPFIFKKFLSSSLSLDETVQQTEEDTHYTDCQFEEQDDNIQAFPSTSTAALGATDIEMQESVAVSSLNLEENFQLAMEFIMQDLESSSSTATVMSPDINMTQEEYIDNIIPPLEQESSNILLDSDYYNAYEEGVQSGLTCNHANIYAAIVTRYIANGASEHAAKNFAKNYVEGFSSSIKKHQKGDCYAHNYAEAYADCIISGKHKCYAQNYAEIFAETVASGKDVDYARNYAEANTDFMFLEEEEATSGHIFEQMSANVDYTGGSIFNDDVEE
;
A
#
# COMPACT_ATOMS: atom_id res chain seq x y z
N MET A 1 51.36 -12.11 14.96
CA MET A 1 51.72 -10.70 14.71
C MET A 1 50.56 -9.82 15.19
N ARG A 2 50.77 -8.93 16.17
CA ARG A 2 49.75 -7.93 16.57
C ARG A 2 49.52 -6.95 15.41
N PRO A 3 48.27 -6.50 15.13
CA PRO A 3 48.06 -5.49 14.12
C PRO A 3 48.74 -4.19 14.54
N LYS A 4 49.59 -3.64 13.67
CA LYS A 4 50.22 -2.33 13.86
C LYS A 4 49.11 -1.29 14.05
N LYS A 5 48.98 -0.73 15.26
CA LYS A 5 48.21 0.50 15.50
C LYS A 5 48.71 1.55 14.49
N HIS A 6 47.84 1.96 13.57
CA HIS A 6 48.10 3.13 12.76
C HIS A 6 48.35 4.31 13.70
N LYS A 7 49.53 4.94 13.62
CA LYS A 7 49.80 6.21 14.29
C LYS A 7 48.76 7.22 13.77
N ILE A 8 47.82 7.61 14.62
CA ILE A 8 46.95 8.77 14.36
C ILE A 8 47.89 9.95 14.15
N PRO A 9 47.77 10.71 13.04
CA PRO A 9 48.59 11.89 12.81
C PRO A 9 48.49 12.82 14.02
N ALA A 10 49.62 13.35 14.50
CA ALA A 10 49.61 14.42 15.50
C ALA A 10 48.63 15.50 15.02
N ASN A 11 47.71 15.94 15.88
CA ASN A 11 46.66 16.94 15.62
C ASN A 11 45.28 16.49 15.07
N LYS A 12 44.94 15.20 15.14
CA LYS A 12 43.55 14.73 14.89
C LYS A 12 42.89 14.17 16.16
N TYR A 13 41.66 14.59 16.43
CA TYR A 13 40.88 14.25 17.62
C TYR A 13 39.50 13.73 17.23
N ASN A 14 39.03 12.66 17.87
CA ASN A 14 37.59 12.37 17.86
C ASN A 14 36.84 13.34 18.81
N LEU A 15 35.50 13.34 18.76
CA LEU A 15 34.70 14.29 19.55
C LEU A 15 34.98 14.17 21.06
N GLU A 16 35.03 12.97 21.62
CA GLU A 16 35.27 12.77 23.06
C GLU A 16 36.71 13.16 23.46
N GLU A 17 37.70 12.87 22.63
CA GLU A 17 39.09 13.31 22.84
C GLU A 17 39.20 14.84 22.86
N TYR A 18 38.45 15.53 21.99
CA TYR A 18 38.40 17.00 21.96
C TYR A 18 37.72 17.57 23.21
N LEU A 19 36.57 17.02 23.61
CA LEU A 19 35.84 17.47 24.80
C LEU A 19 36.66 17.28 26.08
N ASN A 20 37.47 16.22 26.17
CA ASN A 20 38.39 16.02 27.29
C ASN A 20 39.52 17.07 27.35
N GLN A 21 39.77 17.79 26.25
CA GLN A 21 40.76 18.89 26.20
C GLN A 21 40.11 20.29 26.29
N ASN A 22 38.78 20.39 26.27
CA ASN A 22 38.04 21.65 26.32
C ASN A 22 36.88 21.55 27.33
N ALA A 23 37.20 21.83 28.60
CA ALA A 23 36.27 21.67 29.71
C ALA A 23 35.02 22.57 29.61
N GLU A 24 35.16 23.78 29.06
CA GLU A 24 34.03 24.71 28.88
C GLU A 24 32.98 24.11 27.93
N VAL A 25 33.40 23.69 26.73
CA VAL A 25 32.50 23.09 25.73
C VAL A 25 31.93 21.75 26.24
N LYS A 26 32.72 20.97 26.97
CA LYS A 26 32.28 19.72 27.58
C LYS A 26 31.14 19.93 28.57
N ASN A 27 31.29 20.87 29.50
CA ASN A 27 30.26 21.17 30.50
C ASN A 27 28.96 21.63 29.82
N ILE A 28 29.05 22.50 28.80
CA ILE A 28 27.88 22.97 28.04
C ILE A 28 27.16 21.80 27.35
N LEU A 29 27.89 20.90 26.68
CA LEU A 29 27.27 19.77 25.99
C LEU A 29 26.71 18.70 26.96
N GLU A 30 27.21 18.64 28.19
CA GLU A 30 26.65 17.80 29.26
C GLU A 30 25.32 18.36 29.79
N GLU A 31 25.15 19.69 29.79
CA GLU A 31 23.86 20.35 30.09
C GLU A 31 22.82 20.16 28.96
N VAL A 32 23.26 19.92 27.71
CA VAL A 32 22.38 19.63 26.56
C VAL A 32 22.65 18.27 25.92
N PRO A 33 22.32 17.15 26.58
CA PRO A 33 22.70 15.80 26.15
C PRO A 33 22.12 15.39 24.79
N ALA A 34 20.95 15.93 24.41
CA ALA A 34 20.35 15.72 23.09
C ALA A 34 21.22 16.31 21.97
N VAL A 35 21.78 17.51 22.17
CA VAL A 35 22.70 18.17 21.22
C VAL A 35 24.01 17.39 21.12
N LYS A 36 24.58 16.98 22.26
CA LYS A 36 25.80 16.13 22.29
C LYS A 36 25.60 14.85 21.48
N LYS A 37 24.48 14.15 21.69
CA LYS A 37 24.14 12.93 20.95
C LYS A 37 23.94 13.21 19.46
N TYR A 38 23.27 14.30 19.10
CA TYR A 38 23.01 14.68 17.71
C TYR A 38 24.31 14.95 16.95
N ILE A 39 25.20 15.79 17.50
CA ILE A 39 26.52 16.07 16.93
C ILE A 39 27.36 14.79 16.88
N GLY A 40 27.35 13.98 17.95
CA GLY A 40 28.06 12.69 17.99
C GLY A 40 27.63 11.72 16.88
N ASN A 41 26.32 11.65 16.59
CA ASN A 41 25.80 10.83 15.49
C ASN A 41 26.22 11.33 14.10
N ILE A 42 26.40 12.64 13.93
CA ILE A 42 26.91 13.23 12.68
C ILE A 42 28.40 12.96 12.53
N LEU A 43 29.18 13.16 13.59
CA LEU A 43 30.64 13.07 13.53
C LEU A 43 31.15 11.61 13.60
N LYS A 44 30.40 10.63 14.13
CA LYS A 44 30.83 9.23 14.31
C LYS A 44 32.26 9.12 14.92
N THR A 45 32.82 7.92 15.07
CA THR A 45 34.17 7.70 15.62
C THR A 45 35.30 8.02 14.63
N TYR A 46 35.18 9.12 13.89
CA TYR A 46 36.25 9.65 13.04
C TYR A 46 37.07 10.70 13.79
N SER A 47 38.35 10.85 13.41
CA SER A 47 39.25 11.87 13.97
C SER A 47 39.36 13.07 13.02
N TYR A 48 39.18 14.27 13.56
CA TYR A 48 39.12 15.54 12.85
C TYR A 48 40.25 16.48 13.26
N CYS A 49 40.60 17.43 12.39
CA CYS A 49 41.56 18.47 12.76
C CYS A 49 41.00 19.31 13.91
N LYS A 50 41.84 19.58 14.93
CA LYS A 50 41.44 20.41 16.08
C LYS A 50 40.82 21.74 15.64
N LYS A 51 41.42 22.42 14.67
CA LYS A 51 40.92 23.70 14.13
C LYS A 51 39.49 23.64 13.62
N ASP A 52 39.08 22.52 13.03
CA ASP A 52 37.72 22.37 12.49
C ASP A 52 36.69 22.12 13.62
N LEU A 53 37.12 21.49 14.72
CA LEU A 53 36.30 21.34 15.94
C LEU A 53 36.26 22.64 16.73
N ASP A 54 37.37 23.38 16.81
CA ASP A 54 37.42 24.73 17.38
C ASP A 54 36.43 25.66 16.64
N LEU A 55 36.36 25.56 15.30
CA LEU A 55 35.37 26.27 14.48
C LEU A 55 33.92 25.84 14.80
N LEU A 56 33.68 24.55 15.01
CA LEU A 56 32.36 24.03 15.34
C LEU A 56 31.86 24.54 16.69
N PHE A 57 32.75 24.66 17.66
CA PHE A 57 32.45 25.14 19.00
C PHE A 57 32.99 26.55 19.25
N ALA A 58 33.11 27.35 18.19
CA ALA A 58 33.54 28.73 18.29
C ALA A 58 32.49 29.54 19.07
N LYS A 59 32.99 30.38 19.98
CA LYS A 59 32.18 31.29 20.79
C LYS A 59 32.13 32.65 20.09
N THR A 60 30.94 33.19 19.90
CA THR A 60 30.72 34.54 19.35
C THR A 60 30.01 35.37 20.40
N GLY A 61 30.73 36.27 21.07
CA GLY A 61 30.24 36.91 22.29
C GLY A 61 30.11 35.90 23.43
N ASP A 62 28.93 35.80 24.04
CA ASP A 62 28.60 34.80 25.08
C ASP A 62 27.87 33.56 24.54
N CYS A 63 27.64 33.50 23.22
CA CYS A 63 26.80 32.45 22.61
C CYS A 63 27.63 31.44 21.79
N TYR A 64 27.13 30.21 21.76
CA TYR A 64 27.62 29.14 20.89
C TYR A 64 26.63 28.93 19.74
N ALA A 65 26.69 29.80 18.72
CA ALA A 65 25.71 29.86 17.64
C ALA A 65 25.45 28.49 16.98
N ASN A 66 26.49 27.67 16.76
CA ASN A 66 26.34 26.32 16.19
C ASN A 66 25.60 25.34 17.12
N ILE A 67 25.77 25.46 18.43
CA ILE A 67 25.01 24.68 19.41
C ILE A 67 23.53 25.08 19.34
N ASP A 68 23.25 26.38 19.24
CA ASP A 68 21.88 26.89 19.15
C ASP A 68 21.19 26.49 17.84
N TYR A 69 21.91 26.50 16.70
CA TYR A 69 21.39 25.93 15.46
C TYR A 69 21.04 24.45 15.59
N VAL A 70 21.88 23.65 16.27
CA VAL A 70 21.55 22.23 16.51
C VAL A 70 20.34 22.07 17.44
N LYS A 71 20.18 22.94 18.46
CA LYS A 71 18.97 22.95 19.29
C LYS A 71 17.73 23.18 18.44
N MET A 72 17.76 24.18 17.55
CA MET A 72 16.64 24.44 16.63
C MET A 72 16.33 23.22 15.74
N LEU A 73 17.36 22.59 15.15
CA LEU A 73 17.18 21.40 14.31
C LEU A 73 16.52 20.24 15.08
N ILE A 74 16.88 20.05 16.35
CA ILE A 74 16.28 19.03 17.21
C ILE A 74 14.84 19.40 17.56
N GLN A 75 14.58 20.66 17.92
CA GLN A 75 13.25 21.16 18.29
C GLN A 75 12.23 21.00 17.15
N HIS A 76 12.63 21.33 15.92
CA HIS A 76 11.74 21.16 14.75
C HIS A 76 11.58 19.70 14.32
N GLY A 77 12.50 18.80 14.69
CA GLY A 77 12.42 17.36 14.39
C GLY A 77 12.51 16.98 12.90
N ASN A 78 12.68 17.96 12.01
CA ASN A 78 12.56 17.77 10.55
C ASN A 78 13.80 17.14 9.90
N ILE A 79 14.98 17.26 10.54
CA ILE A 79 16.23 16.75 9.99
C ILE A 79 16.90 15.79 10.98
N GLN A 80 16.96 14.52 10.62
CA GLN A 80 17.67 13.53 11.40
C GLN A 80 19.19 13.67 11.24
N ALA A 81 19.93 13.45 12.34
CA ALA A 81 21.39 13.41 12.32
C ALA A 81 21.96 12.44 11.27
N ALA A 82 21.26 11.33 11.01
CA ALA A 82 21.62 10.36 9.99
C ALA A 82 21.60 10.97 8.56
N SER A 83 20.67 11.86 8.27
CA SER A 83 20.56 12.54 6.97
C SER A 83 21.74 13.49 6.73
N ILE A 84 22.10 14.30 7.74
CA ILE A 84 23.30 15.17 7.68
C ILE A 84 24.56 14.30 7.61
N SER A 85 24.59 13.21 8.37
CA SER A 85 25.70 12.25 8.36
C SER A 85 25.92 11.62 6.98
N SER A 86 24.83 11.33 6.26
CA SER A 86 24.80 10.83 4.88
C SER A 86 25.26 11.89 3.88
N LEU A 87 24.78 13.13 4.03
CA LEU A 87 25.22 14.28 3.23
C LEU A 87 26.73 14.49 3.31
N LEU A 88 27.28 14.39 4.52
CA LEU A 88 28.70 14.61 4.78
C LEU A 88 29.57 13.36 4.57
N LEU A 89 29.04 12.26 4.03
CA LEU A 89 29.75 10.98 3.90
C LEU A 89 31.06 11.11 3.11
N ARG A 90 31.09 11.96 2.07
CA ARG A 90 32.29 12.21 1.25
C ARG A 90 33.24 13.25 1.86
N CYS A 91 32.82 13.95 2.91
CA CYS A 91 33.60 15.02 3.56
C CYS A 91 34.51 14.48 4.69
N ARG A 92 35.17 13.32 4.54
CA ARG A 92 35.79 12.60 5.68
C ARG A 92 36.73 13.46 6.53
N ASN A 93 37.57 14.30 5.91
CA ASN A 93 38.55 15.14 6.63
C ASN A 93 38.04 16.55 6.95
N THR A 94 37.02 17.04 6.23
CA THR A 94 36.48 18.41 6.35
C THR A 94 35.09 18.44 6.98
N ARG A 95 34.60 17.30 7.49
CA ARG A 95 33.22 17.10 7.95
C ARG A 95 32.77 18.14 8.97
N ALA A 96 33.58 18.39 10.00
CA ALA A 96 33.28 19.38 11.03
C ALA A 96 33.22 20.80 10.43
N LYS A 97 34.20 21.17 9.60
CA LYS A 97 34.20 22.45 8.89
C LYS A 97 32.99 22.64 7.96
N THR A 98 32.64 21.61 7.18
CA THR A 98 31.47 21.65 6.30
C THR A 98 30.16 21.69 7.11
N LEU A 99 30.09 21.00 8.25
CA LEU A 99 28.94 21.07 9.15
C LEU A 99 28.71 22.51 9.64
N VAL A 100 29.76 23.23 10.03
CA VAL A 100 29.67 24.65 10.44
C VAL A 100 29.04 25.51 9.35
N ALA A 101 29.47 25.34 8.10
CA ALA A 101 28.90 26.10 6.97
C ALA A 101 27.44 25.72 6.66
N LEU A 102 27.01 24.50 7.03
CA LEU A 102 25.66 24.01 6.75
C LEU A 102 24.65 24.39 7.82
N LEU A 103 25.03 24.41 9.10
CA LEU A 103 24.10 24.60 10.22
C LEU A 103 23.16 25.81 10.03
N PRO A 104 23.64 27.02 9.67
CA PRO A 104 22.77 28.16 9.45
C PRO A 104 21.77 27.96 8.29
N LYS A 105 22.17 27.21 7.26
CA LYS A 105 21.33 26.92 6.08
C LYS A 105 20.27 25.86 6.36
N LEU A 106 20.56 24.93 7.27
CA LEU A 106 19.62 23.89 7.66
C LEU A 106 18.51 24.43 8.58
N THR A 107 18.77 25.55 9.27
CA THR A 107 17.78 26.25 10.10
C THR A 107 17.00 27.33 9.33
N ASP A 108 17.21 27.45 8.02
CA ASP A 108 16.42 28.34 7.16
C ASP A 108 14.95 27.90 7.15
N SER A 109 14.02 28.85 7.28
CA SER A 109 12.58 28.57 7.33
C SER A 109 12.08 27.84 6.09
N ARG A 110 12.71 28.06 4.93
CA ARG A 110 12.42 27.33 3.69
C ARG A 110 12.65 25.84 3.81
N VAL A 111 13.66 25.40 4.58
CA VAL A 111 13.94 23.98 4.77
C VAL A 111 12.86 23.31 5.62
N LEU A 112 12.29 24.06 6.57
CA LEU A 112 11.18 23.58 7.39
C LEU A 112 9.90 23.42 6.56
N LEU A 113 9.63 24.41 5.70
CA LEU A 113 8.47 24.48 4.81
C LEU A 113 8.39 23.30 3.82
N LEU A 114 9.53 22.73 3.40
CA LEU A 114 9.55 21.57 2.50
C LEU A 114 8.76 20.38 3.04
N LYS A 115 8.79 20.16 4.36
CA LYS A 115 8.07 19.05 4.98
C LYS A 115 6.55 19.23 4.90
N GLU A 116 6.08 20.48 5.01
CA GLU A 116 4.66 20.83 4.86
C GLU A 116 4.17 20.48 3.45
N TYR A 117 5.03 20.63 2.44
CA TYR A 117 4.77 20.17 1.06
C TYR A 117 5.10 18.69 0.80
N GLY A 118 5.33 17.87 1.83
CA GLY A 118 5.67 16.45 1.69
C GLY A 118 7.06 16.17 1.09
N ILE A 119 7.92 17.18 0.95
CA ILE A 119 9.28 17.04 0.40
C ILE A 119 10.25 16.65 1.52
N ALA A 120 10.66 15.38 1.51
CA ALA A 120 11.64 14.88 2.47
C ALA A 120 13.03 15.51 2.26
N PHE A 121 13.68 15.93 3.35
CA PHE A 121 15.05 16.47 3.31
C PHE A 121 16.06 15.48 2.70
N SER A 122 15.80 14.17 2.79
CA SER A 122 16.62 13.14 2.13
C SER A 122 16.70 13.31 0.60
N SER A 123 15.68 13.92 -0.02
CA SER A 123 15.66 14.21 -1.45
C SER A 123 16.63 15.33 -1.80
N ILE A 124 16.71 16.40 -0.99
CA ILE A 124 17.76 17.42 -1.12
C ILE A 124 19.14 16.78 -0.97
N VAL A 125 19.33 15.95 0.06
CA VAL A 125 20.58 15.22 0.27
C VAL A 125 20.96 14.34 -0.94
N SER A 126 19.98 13.78 -1.65
CA SER A 126 20.21 13.01 -2.88
C SER A 126 20.72 13.88 -4.03
N ILE A 127 20.11 15.05 -4.24
CA ILE A 127 20.49 16.01 -5.29
C ILE A 127 21.94 16.46 -5.09
N VAL A 128 22.26 16.95 -3.89
CA VAL A 128 23.58 17.57 -3.62
C VAL A 128 24.69 16.54 -3.35
N ARG A 129 24.39 15.23 -3.40
CA ARG A 129 25.35 14.15 -3.09
C ARG A 129 26.59 14.15 -4.00
N GLY A 130 26.45 14.65 -5.22
CA GLY A 130 27.55 14.75 -6.20
C GLY A 130 28.48 15.95 -5.97
N VAL A 131 28.08 16.91 -5.14
CA VAL A 131 28.73 18.21 -5.00
C VAL A 131 30.00 18.12 -4.13
N HIS A 132 31.00 18.91 -4.47
CA HIS A 132 32.20 19.04 -3.63
C HIS A 132 31.84 19.63 -2.26
N SER A 133 32.43 19.09 -1.19
CA SER A 133 32.25 19.53 0.21
C SER A 133 32.18 21.05 0.46
N ASN A 134 32.91 21.87 -0.30
CA ASN A 134 32.97 23.31 -0.07
C ASN A 134 31.75 24.04 -0.65
N ASN A 135 31.02 23.40 -1.57
CA ASN A 135 29.91 24.00 -2.31
C ASN A 135 28.56 23.41 -1.90
N ILE A 136 28.51 22.49 -0.93
CA ILE A 136 27.25 21.84 -0.50
C ILE A 136 26.25 22.88 0.02
N ALA A 137 26.69 23.85 0.83
CA ALA A 137 25.82 24.90 1.35
C ALA A 137 25.22 25.75 0.22
N THR A 138 26.05 26.14 -0.76
CA THR A 138 25.61 26.87 -1.97
C THR A 138 24.65 26.04 -2.82
N ALA A 139 24.91 24.75 -2.98
CA ALA A 139 24.02 23.86 -3.74
C ALA A 139 22.65 23.68 -3.07
N ILE A 140 22.59 23.60 -1.73
CA ILE A 140 21.31 23.59 -1.01
C ILE A 140 20.57 24.90 -1.26
N GLU A 141 21.26 26.04 -1.18
CA GLU A 141 20.69 27.35 -1.47
C GLU A 141 20.12 27.43 -2.90
N GLU A 142 20.86 26.96 -3.90
CA GLU A 142 20.40 26.88 -5.30
C GLU A 142 19.14 26.03 -5.43
N VAL A 143 19.10 24.85 -4.80
CA VAL A 143 17.90 23.99 -4.80
C VAL A 143 16.71 24.74 -4.19
N LEU A 144 16.89 25.33 -3.01
CA LEU A 144 15.81 26.06 -2.32
C LEU A 144 15.28 27.21 -3.18
N ASN A 145 16.16 27.98 -3.80
CA ASN A 145 15.79 29.10 -4.68
C ASN A 145 15.02 28.67 -5.93
N THR A 146 15.29 27.47 -6.45
CA THR A 146 14.53 26.92 -7.58
C THR A 146 13.20 26.30 -7.13
N THR A 147 13.14 25.69 -5.95
CA THR A 147 11.95 24.99 -5.46
C THR A 147 10.93 25.90 -4.79
N LEU A 148 11.37 27.02 -4.21
CA LEU A 148 10.53 27.92 -3.40
C LEU A 148 10.69 29.35 -3.89
N VAL A 149 9.57 30.07 -3.97
CA VAL A 149 9.50 31.46 -4.42
C VAL A 149 8.99 32.33 -3.28
N LEU A 150 9.59 33.51 -3.12
CA LEU A 150 9.13 34.51 -2.17
C LEU A 150 7.92 35.26 -2.76
N GLN A 151 6.80 35.22 -2.06
CA GLN A 151 5.58 35.94 -2.40
C GLN A 151 5.65 37.40 -1.95
N ALA A 152 4.79 38.24 -2.53
CA ALA A 152 4.73 39.67 -2.20
C ALA A 152 4.38 39.95 -0.72
N ASN A 153 3.69 39.01 -0.06
CA ASN A 153 3.37 39.07 1.37
C ASN A 153 4.52 38.64 2.29
N GLY A 154 5.70 38.33 1.74
CA GLY A 154 6.88 37.89 2.49
C GLY A 154 6.91 36.39 2.85
N ALA A 155 5.89 35.61 2.49
CA ALA A 155 5.88 34.16 2.69
C ALA A 155 6.57 33.42 1.53
N TYR A 156 7.14 32.24 1.80
CA TYR A 156 7.62 31.35 0.75
C TYR A 156 6.52 30.36 0.35
N THR A 157 6.40 30.07 -0.94
CA THR A 157 5.56 28.98 -1.45
C THR A 157 6.35 28.11 -2.43
N LEU A 158 5.83 26.93 -2.73
CA LEU A 158 6.36 26.11 -3.83
C LEU A 158 6.37 26.90 -5.14
N SER A 159 7.42 26.72 -5.94
CA SER A 159 7.51 27.39 -7.23
C SER A 159 6.39 26.90 -8.16
N PRO A 160 5.74 27.78 -8.96
CA PRO A 160 4.61 27.37 -9.80
C PRO A 160 4.93 26.21 -10.74
N GLN A 161 6.18 26.14 -11.21
CA GLN A 161 6.67 25.04 -12.04
C GLN A 161 6.70 23.71 -11.28
N LEU A 162 7.26 23.73 -10.06
CA LEU A 162 7.31 22.53 -9.25
C LEU A 162 5.90 22.09 -8.84
N THR A 163 5.02 23.03 -8.48
CA THR A 163 3.60 22.74 -8.17
C THR A 163 2.93 21.98 -9.31
N LYS A 164 3.06 22.46 -10.55
CA LYS A 164 2.51 21.75 -11.72
C LYS A 164 3.10 20.36 -11.88
N VAL A 165 4.42 20.20 -11.75
CA VAL A 165 5.08 18.89 -11.89
C VAL A 165 4.61 17.89 -10.83
N LEU A 166 4.45 18.32 -9.58
CA LEU A 166 3.99 17.45 -8.49
C LEU A 166 2.49 17.15 -8.57
N GLU A 167 1.65 18.17 -8.76
CA GLU A 167 0.19 18.05 -8.64
C GLU A 167 -0.48 17.59 -9.94
N TYR A 168 -0.08 18.16 -11.08
CA TYR A 168 -0.71 17.90 -12.38
C TYR A 168 -0.05 16.72 -13.09
N TYR A 169 1.29 16.67 -13.12
CA TYR A 169 2.04 15.58 -13.77
C TYR A 169 2.36 14.40 -12.84
N LYS A 170 1.91 14.44 -11.58
CA LYS A 170 2.05 13.35 -10.58
C LYS A 170 3.49 12.83 -10.43
N CYS A 171 4.48 13.69 -10.62
CA CYS A 171 5.88 13.34 -10.43
C CYS A 171 6.26 13.55 -8.96
N SER A 172 6.81 12.56 -8.27
CA SER A 172 7.31 12.77 -6.90
C SER A 172 8.66 13.51 -6.91
N PHE A 173 8.85 14.45 -5.99
CA PHE A 173 10.13 15.15 -5.81
C PHE A 173 11.29 14.18 -5.52
N THR A 174 11.01 13.06 -4.86
CA THR A 174 12.01 12.00 -4.61
C THR A 174 12.54 11.41 -5.92
N ASN A 175 11.68 11.24 -6.92
CA ASN A 175 12.06 10.71 -8.23
C ASN A 175 12.85 11.74 -9.04
N ILE A 176 12.48 13.02 -8.97
CA ILE A 176 13.27 14.14 -9.54
C ILE A 176 14.68 14.15 -8.91
N ALA A 177 14.74 14.04 -7.59
CA ALA A 177 15.99 13.99 -6.84
C ALA A 177 16.88 12.77 -7.13
N ASN A 178 16.31 11.67 -7.62
CA ASN A 178 17.08 10.50 -8.06
C ASN A 178 17.73 10.74 -9.42
N ILE A 179 17.05 11.41 -10.34
CA ILE A 179 17.59 11.77 -11.67
C ILE A 179 18.78 12.73 -11.52
N LEU A 180 18.61 13.78 -10.69
CA LEU A 180 19.63 14.80 -10.42
C LEU A 180 20.80 14.30 -9.56
N ARG A 181 20.75 13.06 -9.07
CA ARG A 181 21.83 12.49 -8.27
C ARG A 181 23.13 12.48 -9.10
N GLN A 182 24.24 12.85 -8.48
CA GLN A 182 25.58 13.00 -9.10
C GLN A 182 25.78 14.27 -9.95
N VAL A 183 24.83 15.21 -10.02
CA VAL A 183 25.12 16.56 -10.53
C VAL A 183 26.15 17.22 -9.60
N LYS A 184 27.19 17.82 -10.19
CA LYS A 184 28.36 18.34 -9.45
C LYS A 184 28.34 19.86 -9.25
N SER A 185 27.67 20.59 -10.13
CA SER A 185 27.62 22.05 -10.19
C SER A 185 26.38 22.52 -10.96
N ASN A 186 26.02 23.80 -10.81
CA ASN A 186 24.87 24.43 -11.47
C ASN A 186 23.54 23.69 -11.21
N ILE A 187 23.33 23.25 -9.97
CA ILE A 187 22.19 22.39 -9.63
C ILE A 187 20.88 23.14 -9.83
N GLY A 188 20.84 24.43 -9.46
CA GLY A 188 19.64 25.24 -9.67
C GLY A 188 19.21 25.28 -11.14
N ALA A 189 20.17 25.50 -12.06
CA ALA A 189 19.91 25.56 -13.50
C ALA A 189 19.46 24.19 -14.05
N VAL A 190 20.15 23.11 -13.70
CA VAL A 190 19.80 21.74 -14.16
C VAL A 190 18.44 21.32 -13.60
N LEU A 191 18.12 21.68 -12.35
CA LEU A 191 16.80 21.43 -11.77
C LEU A 191 15.71 22.21 -12.52
N SER A 192 15.93 23.51 -12.81
CA SER A 192 14.98 24.31 -13.58
C SER A 192 14.74 23.74 -14.99
N GLU A 193 15.80 23.35 -15.70
CA GLU A 193 15.70 22.74 -17.03
C GLU A 193 14.99 21.39 -16.97
N LEU A 194 15.27 20.58 -15.95
CA LEU A 194 14.55 19.32 -15.73
C LEU A 194 13.06 19.56 -15.50
N LEU A 195 12.69 20.51 -14.63
CA LEU A 195 11.29 20.84 -14.38
C LEU A 195 10.58 21.29 -15.66
N GLN A 196 11.25 22.08 -16.51
CA GLN A 196 10.71 22.51 -17.80
C GLN A 196 10.43 21.32 -18.75
N ILE A 197 11.30 20.31 -18.81
CA ILE A 197 11.04 19.10 -19.60
C ILE A 197 9.88 18.30 -19.01
N LEU A 198 9.77 18.25 -17.68
CA LEU A 198 8.69 17.52 -17.00
C LEU A 198 7.31 18.18 -17.19
N GLU A 199 7.27 19.48 -17.49
CA GLU A 199 6.06 20.17 -17.92
C GLU A 199 5.59 19.81 -19.34
N SER A 200 6.31 18.94 -20.06
CA SER A 200 5.91 18.50 -21.39
C SER A 200 4.66 17.61 -21.35
N SER A 201 3.73 17.86 -22.27
CA SER A 201 2.57 16.98 -22.52
C SER A 201 2.98 15.53 -22.80
N LYS A 202 4.19 15.29 -23.32
CA LYS A 202 4.73 13.95 -23.56
C LYS A 202 4.77 13.10 -22.28
N ILE A 203 5.09 13.68 -21.13
CA ILE A 203 5.12 12.95 -19.85
C ILE A 203 3.72 12.50 -19.44
N SER A 204 2.73 13.38 -19.58
CA SER A 204 1.32 13.03 -19.35
C SER A 204 0.85 11.96 -20.33
N ASP A 205 1.25 12.03 -21.59
CA ASP A 205 0.89 11.05 -22.61
C ASP A 205 1.46 9.66 -22.31
N LEU A 206 2.71 9.57 -21.84
CA LEU A 206 3.30 8.29 -21.42
C LEU A 206 2.50 7.62 -20.30
N TYR A 207 2.01 8.41 -19.33
CA TYR A 207 1.16 7.89 -18.27
C TYR A 207 -0.22 7.48 -18.81
N LYS A 208 -0.93 8.40 -19.48
CA LYS A 208 -2.32 8.17 -19.92
C LYS A 208 -2.46 7.12 -21.02
N LYS A 209 -1.52 7.11 -21.98
CA LYS A 209 -1.61 6.24 -23.17
C LYS A 209 -0.87 4.91 -22.98
N LEU A 210 0.26 4.90 -22.30
CA LEU A 210 1.13 3.72 -22.18
C LEU A 210 1.21 3.13 -20.77
N ASP A 211 0.58 3.74 -19.77
CA ASP A 211 0.68 3.34 -18.36
C ASP A 211 2.14 3.35 -17.84
N ILE A 212 2.94 4.30 -18.31
CA ILE A 212 4.32 4.50 -17.89
C ILE A 212 4.39 5.62 -16.84
N HIS A 213 4.57 5.23 -15.59
CA HIS A 213 4.77 6.18 -14.50
C HIS A 213 6.16 6.84 -14.53
N PHE A 214 6.23 8.10 -14.07
CA PHE A 214 7.47 8.85 -13.84
C PHE A 214 8.51 8.06 -13.01
N SER A 215 8.01 7.30 -12.04
CA SER A 215 8.86 6.44 -11.20
C SER A 215 9.67 5.43 -12.01
N SER A 216 9.14 4.91 -13.11
CA SER A 216 9.80 3.92 -13.95
C SER A 216 11.05 4.48 -14.62
N PHE A 217 10.95 5.56 -15.40
CA PHE A 217 12.13 6.11 -16.07
C PHE A 217 13.06 6.87 -15.12
N SER A 218 12.56 7.47 -14.03
CA SER A 218 13.44 8.01 -12.99
C SER A 218 14.34 6.94 -12.35
N SER A 219 13.88 5.69 -12.31
CA SER A 219 14.67 4.58 -11.76
C SER A 219 15.80 4.16 -12.70
N ILE A 220 15.56 4.23 -14.02
CA ILE A 220 16.57 3.99 -15.07
C ILE A 220 17.64 5.08 -15.02
N LEU A 221 17.19 6.34 -14.96
CA LEU A 221 18.04 7.55 -14.93
C LEU A 221 18.59 7.88 -13.55
N ASN A 222 18.41 7.02 -12.55
CA ASN A 222 18.89 7.27 -11.19
C ASN A 222 20.41 7.39 -11.19
N GLY A 223 20.92 8.59 -10.89
CA GLY A 223 22.36 8.88 -10.93
C GLY A 223 22.91 9.20 -12.32
N ALA A 224 22.08 9.59 -13.29
CA ALA A 224 22.53 10.11 -14.59
C ALA A 224 23.45 11.34 -14.44
N GLY A 225 23.21 12.16 -13.41
CA GLY A 225 24.07 13.30 -13.11
C GLY A 225 23.97 14.38 -14.19
N ALA A 226 25.09 14.88 -14.69
CA ALA A 226 25.12 16.02 -15.61
C ALA A 226 24.49 15.76 -16.99
N THR A 227 24.32 14.49 -17.40
CA THR A 227 23.68 14.11 -18.67
C THR A 227 22.17 13.94 -18.54
N CYS A 228 21.59 14.14 -17.34
CA CYS A 228 20.21 13.77 -17.06
C CYS A 228 19.18 14.42 -17.99
N ILE A 229 19.40 15.66 -18.42
CA ILE A 229 18.53 16.38 -19.35
C ILE A 229 18.53 15.68 -20.71
N GLN A 230 19.71 15.50 -21.30
CA GLN A 230 19.89 14.83 -22.58
C GLN A 230 19.39 13.38 -22.56
N ASP A 231 19.65 12.68 -21.46
CA ASP A 231 19.23 11.29 -21.29
C ASP A 231 17.70 11.20 -21.18
N LEU A 232 17.05 12.12 -20.45
CA LEU A 232 15.60 12.18 -20.39
C LEU A 232 14.98 12.48 -21.76
N GLU A 233 15.52 13.46 -22.50
CA GLU A 233 15.02 13.78 -23.84
C GLU A 233 15.15 12.58 -24.80
N LYS A 234 16.29 11.89 -24.78
CA LYS A 234 16.50 10.67 -25.57
C LYS A 234 15.54 9.56 -25.14
N LEU A 235 15.32 9.37 -23.84
CA LEU A 235 14.34 8.40 -23.34
C LEU A 235 12.95 8.68 -23.92
N LEU A 236 12.51 9.94 -23.87
CA LEU A 236 11.22 10.35 -24.43
C LEU A 236 11.14 10.16 -25.95
N GLN A 237 12.27 10.16 -26.66
CA GLN A 237 12.33 9.84 -28.09
C GLN A 237 12.30 8.33 -28.36
N ILE A 238 12.95 7.52 -27.51
CA ILE A 238 13.02 6.06 -27.65
C ILE A 238 11.68 5.38 -27.39
N LEU A 239 10.84 5.97 -26.52
CA LEU A 239 9.52 5.45 -26.19
C LEU A 239 8.52 5.68 -27.34
N ASP A 240 8.77 4.98 -28.44
CA ASP A 240 7.83 4.77 -29.53
C ASP A 240 6.60 4.02 -29.01
N GLN A 241 5.43 4.64 -29.12
CA GLN A 241 4.17 4.09 -28.66
C GLN A 241 3.88 2.71 -29.27
N SER A 242 4.26 2.49 -30.53
CA SER A 242 3.97 1.24 -31.23
C SER A 242 4.72 0.04 -30.64
N LYS A 243 6.04 0.15 -30.43
CA LYS A 243 6.88 -0.94 -29.89
C LYS A 243 6.57 -1.24 -28.44
N ILE A 244 6.33 -0.22 -27.62
CA ILE A 244 5.97 -0.43 -26.21
C ILE A 244 4.61 -1.13 -26.10
N GLN A 245 3.63 -0.76 -26.94
CA GLN A 245 2.34 -1.41 -26.97
C GLN A 245 2.46 -2.88 -27.43
N GLU A 246 3.30 -3.16 -28.42
CA GLU A 246 3.60 -4.53 -28.85
C GLU A 246 4.17 -5.38 -27.70
N LEU A 247 5.16 -4.86 -26.98
CA LEU A 247 5.74 -5.52 -25.80
C LEU A 247 4.67 -5.76 -24.72
N LYS A 248 3.80 -4.77 -24.46
CA LYS A 248 2.68 -4.90 -23.52
C LYS A 248 1.74 -6.04 -23.91
N ASN A 249 1.39 -6.16 -25.19
CA ASN A 249 0.55 -7.24 -25.71
C ASN A 249 1.23 -8.62 -25.55
N GLN A 250 2.56 -8.68 -25.56
CA GLN A 250 3.32 -9.91 -25.26
C GLN A 250 3.38 -10.22 -23.75
N GLY A 251 2.91 -9.32 -22.88
CA GLY A 251 2.98 -9.43 -21.42
C GLY A 251 4.28 -8.91 -20.81
N ILE A 252 4.98 -8.04 -21.55
CA ILE A 252 6.21 -7.35 -21.12
C ILE A 252 5.82 -5.90 -20.79
N TYR A 253 5.75 -5.57 -19.51
CA TYR A 253 5.40 -4.22 -19.08
C TYR A 253 6.65 -3.36 -18.89
N PHE A 254 6.51 -2.05 -19.12
CA PHE A 254 7.63 -1.12 -18.90
C PHE A 254 8.11 -1.11 -17.44
N SER A 255 7.24 -1.41 -16.48
CA SER A 255 7.60 -1.60 -15.07
C SER A 255 8.59 -2.78 -14.87
N ASN A 256 8.51 -3.82 -15.70
CA ASN A 256 9.48 -4.91 -15.71
C ASN A 256 10.83 -4.43 -16.25
N ILE A 257 10.81 -3.69 -17.36
CA ILE A 257 12.00 -3.12 -18.02
C ILE A 257 12.72 -2.16 -17.07
N SER A 258 11.99 -1.24 -16.45
CA SER A 258 12.54 -0.28 -15.50
C SER A 258 13.09 -0.96 -14.24
N SER A 259 12.45 -2.01 -13.75
CA SER A 259 12.96 -2.82 -12.64
C SER A 259 14.31 -3.46 -12.97
N ILE A 260 14.48 -4.00 -14.18
CA ILE A 260 15.75 -4.59 -14.64
C ILE A 260 16.85 -3.51 -14.73
N LEU A 261 16.52 -2.37 -15.35
CA LEU A 261 17.44 -1.25 -15.59
C LEU A 261 17.64 -0.33 -14.39
N ASN A 262 16.99 -0.60 -13.26
CA ASN A 262 17.04 0.25 -12.08
C ASN A 262 18.49 0.49 -11.63
N GLY A 263 18.88 1.77 -11.56
CA GLY A 263 20.22 2.20 -11.16
C GLY A 263 21.26 2.15 -12.27
N ALA A 264 20.86 2.06 -13.55
CA ALA A 264 21.79 2.14 -14.68
C ALA A 264 22.45 3.53 -14.82
N GLY A 265 21.77 4.60 -14.40
CA GLY A 265 22.32 5.95 -14.32
C GLY A 265 22.76 6.48 -15.68
N ALA A 266 24.00 6.95 -15.79
CA ALA A 266 24.56 7.54 -17.01
C ALA A 266 24.59 6.58 -18.23
N ASN A 267 24.53 5.26 -18.00
CA ASN A 267 24.46 4.27 -19.08
C ASN A 267 23.03 3.77 -19.30
N GLY A 268 22.03 4.36 -18.63
CA GLY A 268 20.65 3.90 -18.64
C GLY A 268 19.99 3.93 -20.01
N ILE A 269 20.26 4.96 -20.81
CA ILE A 269 19.71 5.08 -22.17
C ILE A 269 20.30 4.04 -23.10
N GLN A 270 21.62 3.90 -23.12
CA GLN A 270 22.28 2.88 -23.94
C GLN A 270 21.81 1.47 -23.56
N ALA A 271 21.67 1.19 -22.26
CA ALA A 271 21.18 -0.09 -21.78
C ALA A 271 19.69 -0.30 -22.13
N LEU A 272 18.85 0.75 -22.10
CA LEU A 272 17.45 0.69 -22.52
C LEU A 272 17.33 0.36 -24.01
N GLU A 273 18.07 1.03 -24.87
CA GLU A 273 18.06 0.79 -26.32
C GLU A 273 18.44 -0.65 -26.66
N GLN A 274 19.54 -1.14 -26.08
CA GLN A 274 19.99 -2.51 -26.27
C GLN A 274 18.99 -3.53 -25.72
N LEU A 275 18.40 -3.27 -24.56
CA LEU A 275 17.41 -4.16 -23.96
C LEU A 275 16.14 -4.22 -24.82
N LEU A 276 15.61 -3.08 -25.27
CA LEU A 276 14.47 -3.03 -26.19
C LEU A 276 14.77 -3.75 -27.50
N GLN A 277 15.98 -3.60 -28.04
CA GLN A 277 16.40 -4.32 -29.24
C GLN A 277 16.36 -5.84 -29.03
N ILE A 278 16.82 -6.35 -27.89
CA ILE A 278 16.74 -7.78 -27.56
C ILE A 278 15.29 -8.23 -27.45
N LEU A 279 14.45 -7.45 -26.74
CA LEU A 279 13.05 -7.79 -26.49
C LEU A 279 12.21 -7.81 -27.77
N CYS A 280 12.36 -6.82 -28.65
CA CYS A 280 11.60 -6.73 -29.90
C CYS A 280 12.04 -7.78 -30.94
N ASN A 281 13.29 -8.27 -30.88
CA ASN A 281 13.83 -9.17 -31.89
C ASN A 281 13.78 -10.64 -31.50
N THR A 282 13.14 -11.02 -30.38
CA THR A 282 13.20 -12.39 -29.86
C THR A 282 11.83 -13.06 -29.75
N THR A 283 11.60 -14.09 -30.57
CA THR A 283 10.45 -15.01 -30.41
C THR A 283 10.55 -15.85 -29.14
N ARG A 284 11.74 -15.93 -28.54
CA ARG A 284 12.05 -16.77 -27.38
C ARG A 284 11.19 -16.45 -26.16
N ILE A 285 10.85 -15.18 -25.94
CA ILE A 285 10.02 -14.81 -24.78
C ILE A 285 8.62 -15.39 -24.91
N GLN A 286 8.06 -15.42 -26.12
CA GLN A 286 6.77 -16.02 -26.38
C GLN A 286 6.82 -17.55 -26.24
N GLU A 287 7.90 -18.19 -26.69
CA GLU A 287 8.12 -19.63 -26.49
C GLU A 287 8.21 -19.98 -24.99
N LEU A 288 8.95 -19.19 -24.21
CA LEU A 288 9.06 -19.35 -22.75
C LEU A 288 7.71 -19.14 -22.05
N LYS A 289 6.91 -18.15 -22.50
CA LYS A 289 5.55 -17.91 -21.99
C LYS A 289 4.66 -19.13 -22.20
N ASN A 290 4.72 -19.76 -23.38
CA ASN A 290 3.96 -21.00 -23.66
C ASN A 290 4.39 -22.17 -22.76
N GLN A 291 5.59 -22.13 -22.17
CA GLN A 291 6.09 -23.12 -21.22
C GLN A 291 5.76 -22.77 -19.75
N GLY A 292 5.09 -21.64 -19.51
CA GLY A 292 4.74 -21.15 -18.17
C GLY A 292 5.86 -20.33 -17.50
N ILE A 293 6.82 -19.81 -18.28
CA ILE A 293 7.82 -18.85 -17.82
C ILE A 293 7.38 -17.46 -18.29
N HIS A 294 6.92 -16.62 -17.36
CA HIS A 294 6.48 -15.27 -17.68
C HIS A 294 7.65 -14.27 -17.60
N PHE A 295 7.57 -13.18 -18.36
CA PHE A 295 8.59 -12.13 -18.30
C PHE A 295 8.68 -11.46 -16.92
N ALA A 296 7.59 -11.46 -16.15
CA ALA A 296 7.61 -11.06 -14.73
C ALA A 296 8.60 -11.89 -13.89
N ASN A 297 8.75 -13.19 -14.19
CA ASN A 297 9.72 -14.06 -13.51
C ASN A 297 11.17 -13.69 -13.92
N ILE A 298 11.40 -13.48 -15.21
CA ILE A 298 12.70 -13.07 -15.77
C ILE A 298 13.13 -11.72 -15.18
N SER A 299 12.26 -10.72 -15.24
CA SER A 299 12.53 -9.38 -14.72
C SER A 299 12.71 -9.36 -13.21
N SER A 300 12.02 -10.24 -12.47
CA SER A 300 12.24 -10.40 -11.04
C SER A 300 13.68 -10.87 -10.74
N ILE A 301 14.21 -11.84 -11.49
CA ILE A 301 15.59 -12.33 -11.34
C ILE A 301 16.58 -11.21 -11.68
N LEU A 302 16.38 -10.54 -12.81
CA LEU A 302 17.27 -9.51 -13.35
C LEU A 302 17.06 -8.13 -12.73
N SER A 303 16.16 -7.98 -11.76
CA SER A 303 15.89 -6.70 -11.12
C SER A 303 17.18 -6.08 -10.56
N LYS A 304 17.41 -4.81 -10.89
CA LYS A 304 18.62 -4.04 -10.56
C LYS A 304 19.90 -4.55 -11.22
N ALA A 305 19.82 -5.18 -12.39
CA ALA A 305 20.99 -5.44 -13.24
C ALA A 305 21.62 -4.14 -13.75
N GLY A 306 20.84 -3.06 -13.88
CA GLY A 306 21.32 -1.75 -14.26
C GLY A 306 21.91 -1.75 -15.67
N ALA A 307 23.09 -1.16 -15.86
CA ALA A 307 23.74 -1.07 -17.16
C ALA A 307 24.12 -2.44 -17.77
N ALA A 308 24.26 -3.48 -16.96
CA ALA A 308 24.58 -4.85 -17.43
C ALA A 308 23.33 -5.64 -17.86
N ALA A 309 22.14 -5.02 -17.80
CA ALA A 309 20.87 -5.67 -18.10
C ALA A 309 20.79 -6.35 -19.49
N PRO A 310 21.25 -5.73 -20.60
CA PRO A 310 21.16 -6.37 -21.91
C PRO A 310 21.92 -7.70 -21.96
N GLN A 311 23.18 -7.69 -21.53
CA GLN A 311 24.02 -8.88 -21.47
C GLN A 311 23.42 -9.94 -20.54
N ALA A 312 22.91 -9.54 -19.37
CA ALA A 312 22.31 -10.46 -18.43
C ALA A 312 21.02 -11.09 -18.96
N LEU A 313 20.19 -10.33 -19.70
CA LEU A 313 18.99 -10.86 -20.35
C LEU A 313 19.34 -11.90 -21.42
N GLU A 314 20.29 -11.60 -22.31
CA GLU A 314 20.71 -12.55 -23.35
C GLU A 314 21.21 -13.87 -22.76
N GLN A 315 22.07 -13.80 -21.74
CA GLN A 315 22.56 -14.99 -21.04
C GLN A 315 21.43 -15.77 -20.35
N LEU A 316 20.50 -15.08 -19.69
CA LEU A 316 19.36 -15.74 -19.05
C LEU A 316 18.47 -16.44 -20.08
N LEU A 317 18.14 -15.77 -21.19
CA LEU A 317 17.34 -16.34 -22.27
C LEU A 317 18.04 -17.56 -22.88
N GLN A 318 19.36 -17.51 -23.06
CA GLN A 318 20.14 -18.65 -23.56
C GLN A 318 20.04 -19.86 -22.62
N ILE A 319 20.12 -19.66 -21.30
CA ILE A 319 19.97 -20.75 -20.31
C ILE A 319 18.55 -21.32 -20.35
N LEU A 320 17.54 -20.46 -20.45
CA LEU A 320 16.12 -20.86 -20.43
C LEU A 320 15.68 -21.56 -21.72
N CYS A 321 16.36 -21.34 -22.84
CA CYS A 321 16.12 -22.08 -24.08
C CYS A 321 16.46 -23.59 -23.98
N ASN A 322 17.10 -24.06 -22.89
CA ASN A 322 17.19 -25.49 -22.59
C ASN A 322 15.89 -25.99 -21.94
N THR A 323 14.87 -26.17 -22.76
CA THR A 323 13.47 -26.38 -22.35
C THR A 323 13.23 -27.74 -21.68
N THR A 324 13.99 -28.77 -22.04
CA THR A 324 13.88 -30.13 -21.48
C THR A 324 14.03 -30.11 -19.96
N ARG A 325 15.04 -29.39 -19.47
CA ARG A 325 15.35 -29.30 -18.05
C ARG A 325 14.24 -28.65 -17.23
N ILE A 326 13.67 -27.56 -17.73
CA ILE A 326 12.58 -26.86 -17.06
C ILE A 326 11.32 -27.74 -17.03
N GLN A 327 11.05 -28.47 -18.11
CA GLN A 327 9.90 -29.36 -18.18
C GLN A 327 10.03 -30.55 -17.22
N GLU A 328 11.22 -31.12 -17.06
CA GLU A 328 11.50 -32.16 -16.07
C GLU A 328 11.25 -31.67 -14.63
N LEU A 329 11.73 -30.47 -14.29
CA LEU A 329 11.48 -29.85 -12.99
C LEU A 329 9.97 -29.61 -12.77
N LYS A 330 9.26 -29.14 -13.79
CA LYS A 330 7.80 -28.95 -13.73
C LYS A 330 7.06 -30.25 -13.44
N ASN A 331 7.45 -31.35 -14.10
CA ASN A 331 6.87 -32.68 -13.85
C ASN A 331 7.13 -33.19 -12.42
N GLN A 332 8.17 -32.68 -11.75
CA GLN A 332 8.47 -32.97 -10.34
C GLN A 332 7.71 -32.05 -9.36
N GLY A 333 6.93 -31.10 -9.86
CA GLY A 333 6.23 -30.10 -9.04
C GLY A 333 7.10 -28.89 -8.67
N ILE A 334 8.21 -28.67 -9.37
CA ILE A 334 9.02 -27.46 -9.25
C ILE A 334 8.63 -26.50 -10.38
N HIS A 335 7.92 -25.43 -10.02
CA HIS A 335 7.54 -24.40 -10.98
C HIS A 335 8.62 -23.32 -11.10
N PHE A 336 8.78 -22.74 -12.29
CA PHE A 336 9.74 -21.65 -12.50
C PHE A 336 9.45 -20.41 -11.64
N ALA A 337 8.17 -20.17 -11.30
CA ALA A 337 7.79 -19.15 -10.35
C ALA A 337 8.53 -19.31 -8.99
N ASN A 338 8.66 -20.54 -8.49
CA ASN A 338 9.40 -20.83 -7.26
C ASN A 338 10.91 -20.55 -7.40
N ILE A 339 11.50 -20.89 -8.54
CA ILE A 339 12.91 -20.60 -8.87
C ILE A 339 13.13 -19.08 -8.92
N SER A 340 12.27 -18.37 -9.65
CA SER A 340 12.35 -16.91 -9.78
C SER A 340 12.16 -16.18 -8.45
N ASN A 341 11.34 -16.71 -7.54
CA ASN A 341 11.15 -16.17 -6.20
C ASN A 341 12.43 -16.28 -5.36
N ILE A 342 13.15 -17.40 -5.45
CA ILE A 342 14.45 -17.60 -4.78
C ILE A 342 15.50 -16.61 -5.33
N LEU A 343 15.56 -16.48 -6.66
CA LEU A 343 16.54 -15.66 -7.37
C LEU A 343 16.17 -14.18 -7.50
N SER A 344 15.00 -13.77 -6.99
CA SER A 344 14.47 -12.42 -7.15
C SER A 344 15.44 -11.35 -6.63
N GLY A 345 15.87 -10.44 -7.53
CA GLY A 345 16.83 -9.38 -7.28
C GLY A 345 18.30 -9.80 -7.35
N ALA A 346 18.63 -10.91 -8.03
CA ALA A 346 20.01 -11.30 -8.32
C ALA A 346 20.71 -10.33 -9.28
N GLY A 347 19.95 -9.59 -10.10
CA GLY A 347 20.46 -8.59 -11.03
C GLY A 347 21.37 -9.20 -12.09
N ALA A 348 22.52 -8.58 -12.34
CA ALA A 348 23.47 -9.03 -13.36
C ALA A 348 24.06 -10.43 -13.10
N ALA A 349 24.08 -10.89 -11.84
CA ALA A 349 24.52 -12.24 -11.48
C ALA A 349 23.41 -13.30 -11.63
N GLY A 350 22.19 -12.88 -12.01
CA GLY A 350 21.03 -13.75 -12.17
C GLY A 350 21.25 -14.95 -13.10
N PRO A 351 21.84 -14.79 -14.30
CA PRO A 351 22.11 -15.91 -15.21
C PRO A 351 23.00 -16.99 -14.59
N GLN A 352 24.14 -16.59 -14.01
CA GLN A 352 25.06 -17.51 -13.37
C GLN A 352 24.41 -18.24 -12.18
N ALA A 353 23.65 -17.51 -11.36
CA ALA A 353 22.94 -18.10 -10.22
C ALA A 353 21.83 -19.05 -10.67
N LEU A 354 21.11 -18.76 -11.75
CA LEU A 354 20.11 -19.64 -12.33
C LEU A 354 20.72 -20.95 -12.83
N GLU A 355 21.81 -20.86 -13.59
CA GLU A 355 22.49 -22.04 -14.14
C GLU A 355 22.94 -23.00 -13.02
N GLN A 356 23.58 -22.47 -11.97
CA GLN A 356 24.01 -23.24 -10.81
C GLN A 356 22.83 -23.81 -10.03
N LEU A 357 21.76 -23.03 -9.82
CA LEU A 357 20.58 -23.51 -9.10
C LEU A 357 19.90 -24.65 -9.85
N LEU A 358 19.75 -24.52 -11.17
CA LEU A 358 19.22 -25.58 -12.01
C LEU A 358 20.12 -26.84 -11.94
N GLN A 359 21.46 -26.69 -11.81
CA GLN A 359 22.40 -27.81 -11.62
C GLN A 359 22.11 -28.60 -10.36
N ILE A 360 21.85 -27.92 -9.26
CA ILE A 360 21.48 -28.55 -7.99
C ILE A 360 20.12 -29.25 -8.11
N LEU A 361 19.13 -28.58 -8.73
CA LEU A 361 17.77 -29.11 -8.83
C LEU A 361 17.64 -30.33 -9.75
N CYS A 362 18.55 -30.51 -10.71
CA CYS A 362 18.60 -31.72 -11.53
C CYS A 362 19.05 -32.97 -10.77
N ASN A 363 19.48 -32.86 -9.50
CA ASN A 363 19.64 -34.02 -8.63
C ASN A 363 18.26 -34.43 -8.06
N THR A 364 17.48 -35.09 -8.91
CA THR A 364 16.05 -35.34 -8.74
C THR A 364 15.71 -36.23 -7.54
N THR A 365 16.63 -37.13 -7.15
CA THR A 365 16.42 -38.09 -6.06
C THR A 365 16.16 -37.39 -4.73
N ARG A 366 16.95 -36.37 -4.37
CA ARG A 366 16.82 -35.65 -3.09
C ARG A 366 15.50 -34.91 -2.98
N ILE A 367 15.06 -34.26 -4.05
CA ILE A 367 13.79 -33.52 -4.05
C ILE A 367 12.60 -34.49 -3.93
N GLN A 368 12.66 -35.62 -4.63
CA GLN A 368 11.59 -36.62 -4.56
C GLN A 368 11.50 -37.26 -3.17
N GLU A 369 12.63 -37.55 -2.53
CA GLU A 369 12.67 -38.02 -1.14
C GLU A 369 12.01 -37.01 -0.19
N LEU A 370 12.36 -35.72 -0.30
CA LEU A 370 11.74 -34.66 0.51
C LEU A 370 10.23 -34.56 0.27
N LYS A 371 9.78 -34.67 -0.99
CA LYS A 371 8.36 -34.69 -1.33
C LYS A 371 7.62 -35.84 -0.65
N ASN A 372 8.20 -37.05 -0.66
CA ASN A 372 7.64 -38.22 0.03
C ASN A 372 7.59 -38.02 1.56
N GLN A 373 8.44 -37.16 2.12
CA GLN A 373 8.40 -36.76 3.53
C GLN A 373 7.39 -35.64 3.83
N GLY A 374 6.63 -35.17 2.83
CA GLY A 374 5.69 -34.06 2.96
C GLY A 374 6.34 -32.68 2.92
N ILE A 375 7.56 -32.57 2.39
CA ILE A 375 8.29 -31.32 2.18
C ILE A 375 8.20 -30.94 0.71
N HIS A 376 7.41 -29.91 0.41
CA HIS A 376 7.24 -29.44 -0.96
C HIS A 376 8.26 -28.37 -1.33
N PHE A 377 8.65 -28.30 -2.60
CA PHE A 377 9.59 -27.28 -3.08
C PHE A 377 9.05 -25.85 -2.89
N ALA A 378 7.74 -25.66 -2.88
CA ALA A 378 7.13 -24.37 -2.54
C ALA A 378 7.52 -23.89 -1.13
N ASN A 379 7.62 -24.80 -0.14
CA ASN A 379 8.07 -24.46 1.21
C ASN A 379 9.56 -24.05 1.20
N ILE A 380 10.40 -24.79 0.49
CA ILE A 380 11.83 -24.50 0.31
C ILE A 380 12.00 -23.12 -0.35
N SER A 381 11.26 -22.86 -1.43
CA SER A 381 11.25 -21.58 -2.13
C SER A 381 10.77 -20.43 -1.26
N SER A 382 9.80 -20.67 -0.38
CA SER A 382 9.33 -19.67 0.58
C SER A 382 10.44 -19.27 1.55
N ILE A 383 11.18 -20.24 2.11
CA ILE A 383 12.31 -19.99 3.01
C ILE A 383 13.42 -19.21 2.29
N LEU A 384 13.80 -19.68 1.10
CA LEU A 384 14.90 -19.12 0.31
C LEU A 384 14.49 -17.92 -0.56
N SER A 385 13.26 -17.41 -0.41
CA SER A 385 12.78 -16.27 -1.17
C SER A 385 13.76 -15.10 -1.04
N LYS A 386 14.13 -14.50 -2.18
CA LYS A 386 15.12 -13.41 -2.28
C LYS A 386 16.51 -13.75 -1.75
N ALA A 387 16.94 -15.02 -1.82
CA ALA A 387 18.34 -15.42 -1.62
C ALA A 387 19.29 -14.86 -2.71
N ARG A 388 18.74 -14.47 -3.88
CA ARG A 388 19.46 -13.78 -4.97
C ARG A 388 20.64 -14.61 -5.48
N ALA A 389 21.78 -13.99 -5.76
CA ALA A 389 22.98 -14.66 -6.25
C ALA A 389 23.54 -15.73 -5.29
N ALA A 390 23.21 -15.67 -3.99
CA ALA A 390 23.60 -16.68 -3.01
C ALA A 390 22.67 -17.90 -2.98
N ALA A 391 21.61 -17.91 -3.80
CA ALA A 391 20.62 -18.98 -3.85
C ALA A 391 21.19 -20.39 -4.06
N PRO A 392 22.15 -20.63 -4.97
CA PRO A 392 22.68 -21.99 -5.16
C PRO A 392 23.31 -22.54 -3.89
N GLN A 393 24.16 -21.74 -3.23
CA GLN A 393 24.79 -22.13 -1.97
C GLN A 393 23.75 -22.36 -0.86
N ALA A 394 22.76 -21.47 -0.74
CA ALA A 394 21.72 -21.59 0.28
C ALA A 394 20.82 -22.81 0.04
N LEU A 395 20.48 -23.13 -1.21
CA LEU A 395 19.71 -24.33 -1.55
C LEU A 395 20.48 -25.60 -1.20
N GLU A 396 21.75 -25.70 -1.59
CA GLU A 396 22.57 -26.89 -1.31
C GLU A 396 22.64 -27.16 0.21
N GLN A 397 22.92 -26.12 1.00
CA GLN A 397 22.96 -26.21 2.46
C GLN A 397 21.59 -26.61 3.05
N LEU A 398 20.50 -26.00 2.55
CA LEU A 398 19.16 -26.32 3.04
C LEU A 398 18.80 -27.78 2.72
N LEU A 399 19.05 -28.25 1.50
CA LEU A 399 18.83 -29.64 1.12
C LEU A 399 19.70 -30.59 1.95
N GLN A 400 20.92 -30.18 2.33
CA GLN A 400 21.79 -31.00 3.18
C GLN A 400 21.18 -31.19 4.57
N ILE A 401 20.67 -30.12 5.18
CA ILE A 401 19.97 -30.18 6.48
C ILE A 401 18.74 -31.06 6.38
N LEU A 402 17.89 -30.85 5.36
CA LEU A 402 16.62 -31.55 5.21
C LEU A 402 16.78 -33.05 4.92
N CYS A 403 17.73 -33.44 4.06
CA CYS A 403 17.96 -34.86 3.76
C CYS A 403 18.62 -35.62 4.93
N ASN A 404 19.40 -34.94 5.77
CA ASN A 404 20.15 -35.58 6.84
C ASN A 404 19.41 -35.62 8.19
N THR A 405 18.18 -35.10 8.25
CA THR A 405 17.44 -34.99 9.51
C THR A 405 16.17 -35.82 9.51
N THR A 406 16.08 -36.80 10.41
CA THR A 406 14.81 -37.50 10.73
C THR A 406 13.88 -36.62 11.57
N ARG A 407 14.38 -35.49 12.07
CA ARG A 407 13.72 -34.62 13.04
C ARG A 407 12.37 -34.09 12.54
N ILE A 408 12.26 -33.77 11.26
CA ILE A 408 11.01 -33.25 10.68
C ILE A 408 9.89 -34.31 10.74
N GLN A 409 10.23 -35.59 10.64
CA GLN A 409 9.26 -36.68 10.77
C GLN A 409 8.82 -36.89 12.23
N GLU A 410 9.72 -36.69 13.19
CA GLU A 410 9.39 -36.71 14.63
C GLU A 410 8.49 -35.53 14.98
N LEU A 411 8.95 -34.33 14.61
CA LEU A 411 8.19 -33.15 14.17
C LEU A 411 6.70 -33.38 13.99
N LYS A 412 6.41 -34.03 12.86
CA LYS A 412 5.08 -34.26 12.34
C LYS A 412 4.19 -35.08 13.27
N LYS A 413 4.75 -36.02 14.04
CA LYS A 413 3.99 -36.82 15.03
C LYS A 413 3.46 -35.98 16.18
N HIS A 414 4.07 -34.83 16.45
CA HIS A 414 3.64 -33.85 17.45
C HIS A 414 2.86 -32.68 16.82
N GLY A 415 2.24 -32.90 15.64
CA GLY A 415 1.43 -31.87 14.97
C GLY A 415 2.22 -30.69 14.37
N ILE A 416 3.56 -30.73 14.41
CA ILE A 416 4.41 -29.68 13.85
C ILE A 416 4.80 -30.07 12.42
N THR A 417 4.19 -29.43 11.43
CA THR A 417 4.45 -29.71 10.02
C THR A 417 5.57 -28.84 9.45
N PHE A 418 6.18 -29.28 8.34
CA PHE A 418 7.16 -28.45 7.63
C PHE A 418 6.54 -27.16 7.06
N SER A 419 5.23 -27.17 6.76
CA SER A 419 4.50 -25.95 6.39
C SER A 419 4.54 -24.91 7.51
N ASN A 420 4.37 -25.32 8.78
CA ASN A 420 4.50 -24.40 9.92
C ASN A 420 5.91 -23.82 10.04
N ILE A 421 6.94 -24.68 9.92
CA ILE A 421 8.36 -24.29 9.94
C ILE A 421 8.66 -23.30 8.82
N SER A 422 8.26 -23.63 7.59
CA SER A 422 8.48 -22.77 6.42
C SER A 422 7.72 -21.46 6.49
N ASN A 423 6.55 -21.43 7.15
CA ASN A 423 5.81 -20.19 7.38
C ASN A 423 6.60 -19.22 8.26
N ILE A 424 7.18 -19.72 9.36
CA ILE A 424 8.03 -18.90 10.26
C ILE A 424 9.25 -18.36 9.51
N LEU A 425 9.93 -19.24 8.78
CA LEU A 425 11.18 -18.94 8.09
C LEU A 425 11.00 -18.29 6.70
N SER A 426 9.75 -18.03 6.30
CA SER A 426 9.45 -17.45 4.99
C SER A 426 10.16 -16.11 4.80
N GLY A 427 10.90 -15.97 3.70
CA GLY A 427 11.70 -14.77 3.40
C GLY A 427 13.05 -14.69 4.11
N ALA A 428 13.55 -15.77 4.73
CA ALA A 428 14.89 -15.81 5.31
C ALA A 428 16.01 -15.66 4.25
N GLY A 429 15.74 -16.02 3.00
CA GLY A 429 16.68 -15.89 1.89
C GLY A 429 17.94 -16.72 2.12
N ALA A 430 19.12 -16.12 1.92
CA ALA A 430 20.40 -16.80 2.07
C ALA A 430 20.70 -17.28 3.50
N ALA A 431 20.04 -16.70 4.51
CA ALA A 431 20.18 -17.12 5.92
C ALA A 431 19.23 -18.29 6.28
N GLY A 432 18.40 -18.76 5.34
CA GLY A 432 17.43 -19.83 5.54
C GLY A 432 18.00 -21.11 6.16
N PRO A 433 19.13 -21.66 5.67
CA PRO A 433 19.74 -22.86 6.25
C PRO A 433 20.09 -22.70 7.74
N GLN A 434 20.77 -21.62 8.10
CA GLN A 434 21.15 -21.34 9.48
C GLN A 434 19.93 -21.15 10.38
N ALA A 435 18.91 -20.43 9.88
CA ALA A 435 17.68 -20.22 10.63
C ALA A 435 16.88 -21.52 10.82
N LEU A 436 16.90 -22.43 9.83
CA LEU A 436 16.28 -23.75 9.96
C LEU A 436 16.96 -24.59 11.03
N GLU A 437 18.30 -24.69 11.03
CA GLU A 437 19.03 -25.45 12.06
C GLU A 437 18.70 -24.96 13.47
N GLN A 438 18.74 -23.63 13.68
CA GLN A 438 18.40 -23.03 14.96
C GLN A 438 16.95 -23.31 15.36
N LEU A 439 16.00 -23.20 14.42
CA LEU A 439 14.60 -23.46 14.70
C LEU A 439 14.38 -24.94 15.05
N LEU A 440 14.98 -25.89 14.31
CA LEU A 440 14.85 -27.31 14.59
C LEU A 440 15.37 -27.69 15.99
N GLN A 441 16.48 -27.08 16.43
CA GLN A 441 17.00 -27.25 17.80
C GLN A 441 16.04 -26.71 18.87
N MET A 442 15.33 -25.62 18.56
CA MET A 442 14.38 -24.99 19.49
C MET A 442 13.06 -25.73 19.62
N LEU A 443 12.63 -26.49 18.60
CA LEU A 443 11.34 -27.17 18.62
C LEU A 443 11.32 -28.39 19.56
N ASP A 444 12.45 -28.77 20.17
CA ASP A 444 12.55 -29.68 21.32
C ASP A 444 12.06 -29.07 22.64
N ASN A 445 11.57 -27.82 22.63
CA ASN A 445 11.19 -27.14 23.85
C ASN A 445 9.95 -27.79 24.52
N PRO A 446 10.06 -28.29 25.77
CA PRO A 446 8.94 -28.93 26.47
C PRO A 446 7.76 -28.00 26.73
N ILE A 447 7.97 -26.68 26.64
CA ILE A 447 6.90 -25.68 26.73
C ILE A 447 5.86 -25.89 25.62
N LEU A 448 6.25 -26.36 24.42
CA LEU A 448 5.32 -26.58 23.32
C LEU A 448 4.27 -27.65 23.66
N LEU A 449 4.68 -28.75 24.29
CA LEU A 449 3.75 -29.80 24.73
C LEU A 449 2.80 -29.28 25.83
N LYS A 450 3.33 -28.46 26.75
CA LYS A 450 2.52 -27.83 27.81
C LYS A 450 1.45 -26.89 27.22
N LEU A 451 1.82 -26.11 26.21
CA LEU A 451 0.91 -25.21 25.49
C LEU A 451 -0.16 -26.00 24.74
N GLU A 452 0.21 -27.11 24.09
CA GLU A 452 -0.73 -27.97 23.37
C GLU A 452 -1.79 -28.59 24.29
N ILE A 453 -1.40 -29.09 25.46
CA ILE A 453 -2.34 -29.61 26.49
C ILE A 453 -3.34 -28.52 26.93
N ARG A 454 -2.94 -27.25 26.86
CA ARG A 454 -3.75 -26.06 27.18
C ARG A 454 -4.53 -25.52 25.98
N GLY A 455 -4.59 -26.26 24.86
CA GLY A 455 -5.31 -25.87 23.64
C GLY A 455 -4.60 -24.82 22.78
N ILE A 456 -3.32 -24.55 23.02
CA ILE A 456 -2.49 -23.62 22.23
C ILE A 456 -1.63 -24.44 21.28
N PHE A 457 -2.13 -24.67 20.07
CA PHE A 457 -1.44 -25.49 19.07
C PHE A 457 -0.29 -24.73 18.38
N PHE A 458 0.73 -25.48 17.94
CA PHE A 458 1.87 -24.89 17.23
C PHE A 458 1.46 -24.21 15.92
N SER A 459 0.40 -24.66 15.26
CA SER A 459 -0.15 -24.00 14.07
C SER A 459 -0.49 -22.54 14.35
N ASN A 460 -1.14 -22.25 15.49
CA ASN A 460 -1.46 -20.89 15.93
C ASN A 460 -0.19 -20.10 16.29
N ILE A 461 0.74 -20.69 17.03
CA ILE A 461 2.03 -20.06 17.37
C ILE A 461 2.77 -19.67 16.08
N SER A 462 2.88 -20.61 15.13
CA SER A 462 3.55 -20.42 13.84
C SER A 462 2.87 -19.37 12.95
N SER A 463 1.57 -19.16 13.11
CA SER A 463 0.83 -18.10 12.40
C SER A 463 1.18 -16.72 12.96
N VAL A 464 1.28 -16.57 14.28
CA VAL A 464 1.68 -15.30 14.91
C VAL A 464 3.10 -14.88 14.50
N VAL A 465 4.06 -15.79 14.61
CA VAL A 465 5.47 -15.52 14.21
C VAL A 465 5.75 -15.82 12.72
N GLY A 466 4.70 -16.03 11.94
CA GLY A 466 4.80 -16.27 10.49
C GLY A 466 5.50 -15.12 9.78
N ARG A 467 6.31 -15.45 8.76
CA ARG A 467 7.11 -14.50 7.95
C ARG A 467 8.16 -13.72 8.74
N ALA A 468 8.61 -14.24 9.89
CA ALA A 468 9.74 -13.68 10.62
C ALA A 468 11.08 -13.85 9.87
N GLY A 469 11.15 -14.80 8.93
CA GLY A 469 12.31 -15.03 8.08
C GLY A 469 13.51 -15.51 8.92
N ALA A 470 14.67 -14.88 8.72
CA ALA A 470 15.90 -15.24 9.44
C ALA A 470 15.81 -15.00 10.96
N ALA A 471 14.89 -14.13 11.41
CA ALA A 471 14.64 -13.88 12.83
C ALA A 471 13.63 -14.87 13.45
N GLY A 472 13.18 -15.88 12.68
CA GLY A 472 12.19 -16.86 13.10
C GLY A 472 12.49 -17.56 14.43
N PRO A 473 13.70 -18.11 14.64
CA PRO A 473 14.07 -18.73 15.92
C PRO A 473 13.91 -17.76 17.10
N GLN A 474 14.44 -16.54 16.99
CA GLN A 474 14.35 -15.54 18.06
C GLN A 474 12.91 -15.07 18.29
N ALA A 475 12.11 -14.94 17.22
CA ALA A 475 10.70 -14.57 17.31
C ALA A 475 9.87 -15.64 18.05
N LEU A 476 10.11 -16.92 17.73
CA LEU A 476 9.49 -18.04 18.44
C LEU A 476 9.90 -18.04 19.91
N GLU A 477 11.19 -17.86 20.21
CA GLU A 477 11.69 -17.81 21.58
C GLU A 477 10.96 -16.74 22.40
N GLN A 478 10.90 -15.52 21.89
CA GLN A 478 10.26 -14.39 22.56
C GLN A 478 8.76 -14.61 22.75
N LEU A 479 8.09 -15.26 21.79
CA LEU A 479 6.67 -15.57 21.91
C LEU A 479 6.43 -16.66 22.97
N LEU A 480 7.24 -17.72 22.99
CA LEU A 480 7.14 -18.76 24.01
C LEU A 480 7.43 -18.21 25.42
N GLN A 481 8.42 -17.32 25.56
CA GLN A 481 8.69 -16.61 26.81
C GLN A 481 7.54 -15.67 27.23
N THR A 482 6.77 -15.16 26.27
CA THR A 482 5.60 -14.31 26.53
C THR A 482 4.39 -15.13 26.95
N LEU A 483 4.24 -16.35 26.41
CA LEU A 483 3.21 -17.30 26.78
C LEU A 483 3.61 -18.06 28.06
N ASP A 484 3.86 -17.31 29.14
CA ASP A 484 4.08 -17.87 30.45
C ASP A 484 2.76 -18.31 31.13
N ASP A 485 2.88 -18.96 32.29
CA ASP A 485 1.72 -19.43 33.03
C ASP A 485 0.74 -18.32 33.43
N SER A 486 1.23 -17.10 33.65
CA SER A 486 0.36 -15.97 34.01
C SER A 486 -0.53 -15.57 32.84
N ILE A 487 0.05 -15.47 31.64
CA ILE A 487 -0.73 -15.11 30.44
C ILE A 487 -1.70 -16.23 30.07
N ILE A 488 -1.27 -17.49 30.13
CA ILE A 488 -2.16 -18.63 29.82
C ILE A 488 -3.34 -18.66 30.78
N GLN A 489 -3.12 -18.52 32.09
CA GLN A 489 -4.20 -18.45 33.08
C GLN A 489 -5.12 -17.25 32.87
N GLU A 490 -4.58 -16.11 32.43
CA GLU A 490 -5.40 -14.95 32.08
C GLU A 490 -6.32 -15.23 30.87
N LEU A 491 -5.80 -15.90 29.85
CA LEU A 491 -6.59 -16.32 28.68
C LEU A 491 -7.70 -17.29 29.07
N GLU A 492 -7.37 -18.31 29.88
CA GLU A 492 -8.34 -19.28 30.41
C GLU A 492 -9.44 -18.58 31.22
N ARG A 493 -9.06 -17.68 32.14
CA ARG A 493 -10.01 -16.94 32.98
C ARG A 493 -10.92 -16.01 32.18
N LYS A 494 -10.42 -15.46 31.07
CA LYS A 494 -11.21 -14.58 30.18
C LYS A 494 -11.91 -15.36 29.06
N GLU A 495 -11.77 -16.69 29.03
CA GLU A 495 -12.29 -17.57 27.97
C GLU A 495 -11.87 -17.10 26.56
N ILE A 496 -10.67 -16.55 26.42
CA ILE A 496 -10.13 -16.07 25.15
C ILE A 496 -9.38 -17.22 24.48
N PRO A 497 -9.90 -17.81 23.38
CA PRO A 497 -9.17 -18.84 22.66
C PRO A 497 -7.96 -18.22 21.97
N PHE A 498 -6.78 -18.84 22.14
CA PHE A 498 -5.55 -18.34 21.51
C PHE A 498 -5.64 -18.35 19.97
N SER A 499 -6.48 -19.20 19.39
CA SER A 499 -6.76 -19.20 17.95
C SER A 499 -7.32 -17.86 17.44
N SER A 500 -8.17 -17.19 18.20
CA SER A 500 -8.69 -15.87 17.86
C SER A 500 -7.59 -14.81 17.89
N LEU A 501 -6.69 -14.85 18.88
CA LEU A 501 -5.55 -13.95 18.95
C LEU A 501 -4.57 -14.21 17.80
N SER A 502 -4.33 -15.48 17.49
CA SER A 502 -3.52 -15.92 16.35
C SER A 502 -4.06 -15.40 15.03
N ASN A 503 -5.38 -15.38 14.84
CA ASN A 503 -6.00 -14.87 13.62
C ASN A 503 -5.78 -13.36 13.47
N ILE A 504 -5.96 -12.59 14.55
CA ILE A 504 -5.66 -11.15 14.56
C ILE A 504 -4.18 -10.89 14.26
N LEU A 505 -3.30 -11.66 14.91
CA LEU A 505 -1.85 -11.47 14.86
C LEU A 505 -1.16 -12.24 13.72
N ASN A 506 -1.90 -12.84 12.81
CA ASN A 506 -1.36 -13.63 11.72
C ASN A 506 -0.33 -12.82 10.91
N GLY A 507 0.88 -13.35 10.76
CA GLY A 507 1.96 -12.70 10.03
C GLY A 507 2.61 -11.51 10.76
N ALA A 508 2.44 -11.37 12.07
CA ALA A 508 3.15 -10.36 12.86
C ALA A 508 4.68 -10.58 12.87
N GLY A 509 5.13 -11.81 12.56
CA GLY A 509 6.53 -12.15 12.34
C GLY A 509 7.40 -11.91 13.57
N SER A 510 8.53 -11.23 13.40
CA SER A 510 9.47 -10.94 14.49
C SER A 510 8.91 -10.05 15.60
N ASN A 511 7.78 -9.38 15.36
CA ASN A 511 7.09 -8.56 16.36
C ASN A 511 5.93 -9.30 17.05
N GLY A 512 5.71 -10.59 16.77
CA GLY A 512 4.57 -11.35 17.27
C GLY A 512 4.40 -11.29 18.80
N ALA A 513 5.47 -11.52 19.55
CA ALA A 513 5.47 -11.46 21.01
C ALA A 513 5.05 -10.07 21.56
N LYS A 514 5.60 -9.01 20.97
CA LYS A 514 5.26 -7.63 21.33
C LYS A 514 3.81 -7.30 20.98
N ALA A 515 3.37 -7.71 19.79
CA ALA A 515 2.00 -7.48 19.32
C ALA A 515 0.98 -8.20 20.20
N LEU A 516 1.27 -9.43 20.65
CA LEU A 516 0.44 -10.16 21.61
C LEU A 516 0.30 -9.43 22.93
N LYS A 517 1.42 -9.00 23.55
CA LYS A 517 1.39 -8.24 24.83
C LYS A 517 0.55 -6.97 24.72
N GLU A 518 0.73 -6.21 23.65
CA GLU A 518 -0.02 -4.98 23.42
C GLU A 518 -1.51 -5.24 23.18
N LEU A 519 -1.86 -6.30 22.44
CA LEU A 519 -3.24 -6.69 22.20
C LEU A 519 -3.92 -7.09 23.52
N LEU A 520 -3.28 -7.93 24.34
CA LEU A 520 -3.83 -8.36 25.63
C LEU A 520 -4.08 -7.18 26.58
N ARG A 521 -3.19 -6.17 26.58
CA ARG A 521 -3.37 -4.94 27.36
C ARG A 521 -4.62 -4.16 26.96
N LEU A 522 -5.03 -4.23 25.69
CA LEU A 522 -6.25 -3.61 25.18
C LEU A 522 -7.50 -4.43 25.48
N LEU A 523 -7.40 -5.75 25.51
CA LEU A 523 -8.48 -6.68 25.88
C LEU A 523 -8.69 -6.72 27.41
N ASN A 524 -8.92 -5.56 28.00
CA ASN A 524 -9.21 -5.37 29.42
C ASN A 524 -10.73 -5.30 29.68
N SER A 525 -11.12 -5.11 30.94
CA SER A 525 -12.54 -5.04 31.34
C SER A 525 -13.34 -4.00 30.56
N THR A 526 -12.75 -2.83 30.27
CA THR A 526 -13.40 -1.78 29.48
C THR A 526 -13.74 -2.24 28.07
N ALA A 527 -12.83 -2.96 27.40
CA ALA A 527 -13.08 -3.50 26.08
C ALA A 527 -14.25 -4.50 26.10
N PHE A 528 -14.26 -5.44 27.05
CA PHE A 528 -15.34 -6.43 27.17
C PHE A 528 -16.68 -5.79 27.54
N MET A 529 -16.69 -4.76 28.39
CA MET A 529 -17.92 -4.00 28.69
C MET A 529 -18.49 -3.32 27.44
N LEU A 530 -17.64 -2.79 26.56
CA LEU A 530 -18.10 -2.21 25.28
C LEU A 530 -18.68 -3.26 24.35
N LEU A 531 -18.03 -4.42 24.21
CA LEU A 531 -18.54 -5.52 23.39
C LEU A 531 -19.91 -6.00 23.92
N GLN A 532 -20.02 -6.18 25.23
CA GLN A 532 -21.28 -6.58 25.87
C GLN A 532 -22.37 -5.51 25.71
N LYS A 533 -22.05 -4.23 25.88
CA LYS A 533 -23.00 -3.12 25.72
C LYS A 533 -23.69 -3.12 24.35
N TYR A 534 -22.93 -3.46 23.31
CA TYR A 534 -23.44 -3.49 21.93
C TYR A 534 -23.79 -4.90 21.44
N ASP A 535 -23.81 -5.90 22.33
CA ASP A 535 -24.14 -7.29 22.01
C ASP A 535 -23.27 -7.84 20.85
N ILE A 536 -21.96 -7.55 20.93
CA ILE A 536 -20.95 -7.97 19.96
C ILE A 536 -20.26 -9.22 20.51
N GLU A 537 -20.40 -10.34 19.81
CA GLU A 537 -19.63 -11.54 20.12
C GLU A 537 -18.13 -11.31 19.92
N PHE A 538 -17.31 -11.85 20.83
CA PHE A 538 -15.86 -11.71 20.76
C PHE A 538 -15.28 -12.39 19.50
N SER A 539 -15.85 -13.52 19.08
CA SER A 539 -15.56 -14.18 17.79
C SER A 539 -15.71 -13.22 16.62
N ASN A 540 -16.79 -12.43 16.61
CA ASN A 540 -17.07 -11.47 15.54
C ASN A 540 -16.07 -10.32 15.56
N PHE A 541 -15.76 -9.81 16.75
CA PHE A 541 -14.70 -8.83 16.93
C PHE A 541 -13.35 -9.32 16.39
N CYS A 542 -12.95 -10.55 16.70
CA CYS A 542 -11.69 -11.12 16.24
C CYS A 542 -11.65 -11.38 14.74
N THR A 543 -12.76 -11.86 14.15
CA THR A 543 -12.83 -12.19 12.72
C THR A 543 -12.69 -10.95 11.85
N ILE A 544 -13.29 -9.83 12.23
CA ILE A 544 -13.13 -8.57 11.51
C ILE A 544 -11.67 -8.08 11.60
N LEU A 545 -11.05 -8.20 12.78
CA LEU A 545 -9.65 -7.80 13.02
C LEU A 545 -8.61 -8.80 12.49
N SER A 546 -9.03 -9.94 11.92
CA SER A 546 -8.14 -10.98 11.43
C SER A 546 -7.18 -10.43 10.37
N GLY A 547 -5.89 -10.79 10.48
CA GLY A 547 -4.84 -10.33 9.57
C GLY A 547 -4.26 -8.94 9.90
N SER A 548 -4.61 -8.34 11.03
CA SER A 548 -4.02 -7.06 11.46
C SER A 548 -2.51 -7.15 11.74
N GLY A 549 -2.01 -8.33 12.12
CA GLY A 549 -0.59 -8.60 12.34
C GLY A 549 0.04 -7.64 13.34
N THR A 550 1.11 -6.95 12.93
CA THR A 550 1.83 -5.97 13.77
C THR A 550 1.01 -4.72 14.09
N LYS A 551 -0.02 -4.41 13.30
CA LYS A 551 -0.92 -3.25 13.50
C LYS A 551 -2.10 -3.55 14.42
N ALA A 552 -2.21 -4.78 14.95
CA ALA A 552 -3.33 -5.19 15.80
C ALA A 552 -3.65 -4.21 16.93
N LYS A 553 -2.63 -3.67 17.61
CA LYS A 553 -2.81 -2.66 18.66
C LYS A 553 -3.56 -1.42 18.15
N GLU A 554 -3.04 -0.82 17.07
CA GLU A 554 -3.57 0.43 16.51
C GLU A 554 -5.00 0.23 16.01
N VAL A 555 -5.23 -0.85 15.26
CA VAL A 555 -6.55 -1.18 14.71
C VAL A 555 -7.56 -1.43 15.84
N THR A 556 -7.20 -2.26 16.83
CA THR A 556 -8.04 -2.54 17.99
C THR A 556 -8.37 -1.27 18.77
N GLN A 557 -7.38 -0.39 19.00
CA GLN A 557 -7.61 0.90 19.66
C GLN A 557 -8.59 1.78 18.89
N LYS A 558 -8.45 1.87 17.56
CA LYS A 558 -9.35 2.67 16.73
C LYS A 558 -10.78 2.11 16.77
N VAL A 559 -10.95 0.79 16.68
CA VAL A 559 -12.27 0.14 16.77
C VAL A 559 -12.91 0.35 18.15
N LEU A 560 -12.17 0.13 19.23
CA LEU A 560 -12.67 0.38 20.59
C LEU A 560 -12.99 1.86 20.82
N GLY A 561 -12.21 2.77 20.23
CA GLY A 561 -12.49 4.21 20.25
C GLY A 561 -13.83 4.54 19.58
N ILE A 562 -14.11 3.96 18.40
CA ILE A 562 -15.39 4.11 17.70
C ILE A 562 -16.54 3.54 18.55
N LEU A 563 -16.36 2.37 19.16
CA LEU A 563 -17.38 1.80 20.05
C LEU A 563 -17.66 2.69 21.26
N SER A 564 -16.62 3.30 21.83
CA SER A 564 -16.72 4.18 23.00
C SER A 564 -17.37 5.53 22.71
N ASP A 565 -17.35 5.98 21.45
CA ASP A 565 -17.87 7.28 21.04
C ASP A 565 -19.40 7.31 21.17
N GLN A 566 -19.92 8.07 22.13
CA GLN A 566 -21.36 8.11 22.40
C GLN A 566 -22.16 8.85 21.32
N GLN A 567 -21.52 9.64 20.45
CA GLN A 567 -22.18 10.38 19.39
C GLN A 567 -22.52 9.52 18.17
N LEU A 568 -21.93 8.32 18.08
CA LEU A 568 -22.14 7.40 16.97
C LEU A 568 -23.27 6.41 17.27
N ASP A 569 -24.10 6.17 16.25
CA ASP A 569 -25.31 5.34 16.32
C ASP A 569 -25.04 3.96 16.96
N ALA A 570 -25.78 3.69 18.04
CA ALA A 570 -25.70 2.44 18.79
C ALA A 570 -26.22 1.24 17.97
N SER A 571 -27.26 1.45 17.15
CA SER A 571 -27.82 0.39 16.30
C SER A 571 -26.83 0.02 15.20
N GLY A 572 -26.28 1.01 14.51
CA GLY A 572 -25.25 0.87 13.49
C GLY A 572 -24.01 0.14 14.00
N LYS A 573 -23.57 0.41 15.25
CA LYS A 573 -22.46 -0.32 15.86
C LYS A 573 -22.73 -1.81 15.97
N LYS A 574 -23.92 -2.17 16.45
CA LYS A 574 -24.34 -3.58 16.55
C LYS A 574 -24.49 -4.21 15.17
N GLN A 575 -25.13 -3.50 14.23
CA GLN A 575 -25.36 -3.98 12.87
C GLN A 575 -24.08 -4.23 12.09
N PHE A 576 -23.04 -3.41 12.29
CA PHE A 576 -21.74 -3.63 11.65
C PHE A 576 -21.16 -5.01 11.98
N PHE A 577 -21.15 -5.38 13.27
CA PHE A 577 -20.62 -6.68 13.71
C PHE A 577 -21.57 -7.84 13.46
N LYS A 578 -22.88 -7.60 13.33
CA LYS A 578 -23.82 -8.62 12.84
C LYS A 578 -23.61 -8.95 11.36
N ASN A 579 -23.25 -7.94 10.55
CA ASN A 579 -22.91 -8.11 9.14
C ASN A 579 -21.46 -8.57 8.94
N ILE A 580 -20.96 -9.44 9.84
CA ILE A 580 -19.55 -9.81 9.83
C ILE A 580 -19.11 -10.45 8.52
N SER A 581 -19.96 -11.23 7.85
CA SER A 581 -19.66 -11.84 6.56
C SER A 581 -19.22 -10.80 5.52
N LYS A 582 -19.82 -9.60 5.54
CA LYS A 582 -19.48 -8.49 4.63
C LYS A 582 -18.11 -7.86 4.92
N PHE A 583 -17.62 -7.96 6.16
CA PHE A 583 -16.43 -7.25 6.63
C PHE A 583 -15.35 -8.17 7.22
N ALA A 584 -15.53 -9.49 7.06
CA ALA A 584 -14.65 -10.49 7.64
C ALA A 584 -13.23 -10.32 7.11
N ARG A 585 -12.24 -10.47 8.01
CA ARG A 585 -10.81 -10.36 7.67
C ARG A 585 -10.41 -9.01 7.07
N SER A 586 -11.17 -7.95 7.34
CA SER A 586 -10.83 -6.58 6.91
C SER A 586 -9.56 -6.05 7.60
N GLY A 587 -9.23 -6.58 8.79
CA GLY A 587 -7.97 -6.37 9.49
C GLY A 587 -7.63 -4.89 9.64
N ILE A 588 -6.60 -4.44 8.93
CA ILE A 588 -6.13 -3.05 8.98
C ILE A 588 -7.15 -2.02 8.48
N HIS A 589 -8.11 -2.44 7.64
CA HIS A 589 -9.12 -1.56 7.05
C HIS A 589 -10.39 -1.43 7.89
N THR A 590 -10.56 -2.31 8.89
CA THR A 590 -11.74 -2.32 9.75
C THR A 590 -12.16 -0.95 10.26
N PRO A 591 -11.26 -0.11 10.84
CA PRO A 591 -11.70 1.13 11.46
C PRO A 591 -12.29 2.12 10.45
N PHE A 592 -11.76 2.13 9.23
CA PHE A 592 -12.25 2.97 8.14
C PHE A 592 -13.63 2.50 7.68
N ILE A 593 -13.76 1.21 7.38
CA ILE A 593 -15.04 0.61 6.95
C ILE A 593 -16.10 0.80 8.03
N PHE A 594 -15.73 0.60 9.30
CA PHE A 594 -16.64 0.75 10.42
C PHE A 594 -17.15 2.18 10.56
N LYS A 595 -16.26 3.19 10.49
CA LYS A 595 -16.71 4.59 10.49
C LYS A 595 -17.63 4.91 9.31
N LYS A 596 -17.25 4.50 8.11
CA LYS A 596 -18.05 4.73 6.89
C LYS A 596 -19.45 4.10 7.03
N PHE A 597 -19.53 2.89 7.57
CA PHE A 597 -20.79 2.19 7.81
C PHE A 597 -21.71 2.96 8.78
N LEU A 598 -21.15 3.50 9.87
CA LEU A 598 -21.89 4.30 10.85
C LEU A 598 -22.37 5.63 10.27
N SER A 599 -21.56 6.28 9.45
CA SER A 599 -21.95 7.52 8.77
C SER A 599 -23.09 7.32 7.78
N SER A 600 -23.19 6.15 7.13
CA SER A 600 -24.30 5.83 6.23
C SER A 600 -25.60 5.41 6.95
N SER A 601 -25.54 5.05 8.24
CA SER A 601 -26.73 4.65 9.02
C SER A 601 -27.44 5.84 9.69
N LEU A 602 -26.74 6.97 9.87
CA LEU A 602 -27.27 8.20 10.47
C LEU A 602 -28.24 8.99 9.58
N SER A 603 -28.42 8.64 8.30
CA SER A 603 -29.30 9.35 7.36
C SER A 603 -30.72 8.80 7.26
N LEU A 604 -31.11 7.87 8.13
CA LEU A 604 -32.37 7.11 8.04
C LEU A 604 -33.34 7.35 9.20
N ASP A 605 -33.00 8.21 10.16
CA ASP A 605 -33.76 8.36 11.41
C ASP A 605 -34.25 9.81 11.63
N GLU A 606 -34.98 10.34 10.65
CA GLU A 606 -36.04 11.32 10.93
C GLU A 606 -37.31 10.82 10.24
N THR A 607 -38.37 10.63 11.05
CA THR A 607 -39.74 10.20 10.70
C THR A 607 -40.05 8.70 10.72
N VAL A 608 -40.22 8.14 11.93
CA VAL A 608 -41.28 7.13 12.15
C VAL A 608 -41.93 7.37 13.52
N GLN A 609 -43.00 8.18 13.54
CA GLN A 609 -44.08 7.99 14.51
C GLN A 609 -45.08 7.00 13.92
N GLN A 610 -45.52 6.09 14.77
CA GLN A 610 -46.47 5.02 14.51
C GLN A 610 -47.78 5.54 13.91
N THR A 611 -48.27 4.87 12.86
CA THR A 611 -49.67 4.40 12.83
C THR A 611 -49.80 3.23 11.85
N GLU A 612 -50.43 2.17 12.34
CA GLU A 612 -51.05 1.09 11.56
C GLU A 612 -52.13 1.69 10.64
N GLU A 613 -52.19 1.28 9.38
CA GLU A 613 -53.43 0.77 8.76
C GLU A 613 -53.21 0.27 7.32
N ASP A 614 -53.98 -0.78 7.04
CA ASP A 614 -54.01 -1.60 5.84
C ASP A 614 -54.58 -0.91 4.59
N THR A 615 -54.04 -1.34 3.44
CA THR A 615 -54.73 -1.56 2.16
C THR A 615 -55.25 -0.42 1.25
N HIS A 616 -54.90 -0.60 -0.04
CA HIS A 616 -55.60 -0.27 -1.29
C HIS A 616 -55.59 1.16 -1.88
N TYR A 617 -54.92 1.25 -3.05
CA TYR A 617 -55.32 1.91 -4.32
C TYR A 617 -56.24 3.15 -4.26
N THR A 618 -55.78 4.32 -4.75
CA THR A 618 -56.14 4.90 -6.08
C THR A 618 -55.55 6.30 -6.31
N ASP A 619 -55.53 6.65 -7.60
CA ASP A 619 -55.02 7.83 -8.30
C ASP A 619 -55.49 9.22 -7.84
N CYS A 620 -54.61 10.20 -8.12
CA CYS A 620 -54.86 11.49 -8.79
C CYS A 620 -55.59 12.67 -8.09
N GLN A 621 -54.90 13.82 -8.18
CA GLN A 621 -55.34 15.19 -8.49
C GLN A 621 -55.32 16.29 -7.40
N PHE A 622 -54.68 17.39 -7.84
CA PHE A 622 -54.71 18.82 -7.48
C PHE A 622 -55.69 19.30 -6.39
N GLU A 623 -55.26 20.23 -5.54
CA GLU A 623 -55.53 21.68 -5.70
C GLU A 623 -54.98 22.50 -4.51
N GLU A 624 -54.83 23.79 -4.80
CA GLU A 624 -54.32 24.90 -4.00
C GLU A 624 -55.15 25.25 -2.74
N GLN A 625 -54.52 25.93 -1.77
CA GLN A 625 -54.92 27.25 -1.21
C GLN A 625 -54.65 27.43 0.29
N ASP A 626 -53.80 28.41 0.56
CA ASP A 626 -53.94 29.60 1.43
C ASP A 626 -54.56 29.56 2.84
N ASP A 627 -53.81 30.28 3.69
CA ASP A 627 -54.21 31.30 4.67
C ASP A 627 -54.65 30.96 6.12
N ASN A 628 -53.84 31.55 7.02
CA ASN A 628 -54.20 32.43 8.14
C ASN A 628 -54.50 31.88 9.56
N ILE A 629 -53.62 32.34 10.47
CA ILE A 629 -53.91 33.17 11.66
C ILE A 629 -54.19 32.51 13.04
N GLN A 630 -53.34 32.91 14.00
CA GLN A 630 -53.53 33.10 15.46
C GLN A 630 -53.83 31.83 16.29
N ALA A 631 -53.25 31.62 17.47
CA ALA A 631 -53.19 32.51 18.63
C ALA A 631 -52.29 31.95 19.75
N PHE A 632 -51.55 32.82 20.43
CA PHE A 632 -51.08 32.68 21.82
C PHE A 632 -52.29 32.82 22.78
N PRO A 633 -52.26 32.37 24.07
CA PRO A 633 -51.39 33.01 25.07
C PRO A 633 -50.97 32.23 26.35
N SER A 634 -50.10 32.92 27.10
CA SER A 634 -50.02 33.04 28.59
C SER A 634 -49.46 31.86 29.39
N THR A 635 -48.64 32.01 30.45
CA THR A 635 -48.25 33.14 31.35
C THR A 635 -47.13 32.64 32.28
N SER A 636 -46.04 33.41 32.54
CA SER A 636 -45.80 34.26 33.73
C SER A 636 -45.37 33.46 34.99
N THR A 637 -44.45 33.81 35.90
CA THR A 637 -43.60 34.98 36.27
C THR A 637 -42.75 34.52 37.49
N ALA A 638 -41.51 34.92 37.74
CA ALA A 638 -41.05 36.07 38.55
C ALA A 638 -39.77 35.61 39.32
N ALA A 639 -38.83 36.42 39.82
CA ALA A 639 -38.36 37.80 39.61
C ALA A 639 -37.22 38.05 40.63
N LEU A 640 -36.45 39.14 40.41
CA LEU A 640 -35.57 39.91 41.34
C LEU A 640 -34.10 39.45 41.48
N GLY A 641 -33.07 40.29 41.32
CA GLY A 641 -32.99 41.71 40.96
C GLY A 641 -31.60 42.34 41.28
N ALA A 642 -31.06 43.11 40.31
CA ALA A 642 -30.23 44.34 40.35
C ALA A 642 -28.89 44.37 41.14
N THR A 643 -27.76 44.96 40.68
CA THR A 643 -27.45 46.26 40.01
C THR A 643 -26.00 46.19 39.44
N ASP A 644 -25.69 46.46 38.15
CA ASP A 644 -25.31 47.74 37.47
C ASP A 644 -23.82 48.18 37.71
N ILE A 645 -22.92 48.50 36.75
CA ILE A 645 -22.98 49.16 35.42
C ILE A 645 -21.65 49.01 34.61
N GLU A 646 -21.75 49.05 33.26
CA GLU A 646 -20.80 49.41 32.16
C GLU A 646 -19.54 48.57 31.79
N MET A 647 -19.58 47.90 30.62
CA MET A 647 -18.92 48.31 29.36
C MET A 647 -19.27 47.34 28.21
N GLN A 648 -19.38 47.86 26.99
CA GLN A 648 -19.64 47.11 25.76
C GLN A 648 -18.51 46.13 25.43
N GLU A 649 -18.82 44.85 25.15
CA GLU A 649 -18.02 44.02 24.25
C GLU A 649 -18.86 42.90 23.61
N SER A 650 -18.45 42.55 22.40
CA SER A 650 -19.24 41.94 21.33
C SER A 650 -18.88 40.46 21.10
N VAL A 651 -19.89 39.68 20.71
CA VAL A 651 -19.85 38.55 19.75
C VAL A 651 -19.26 37.20 20.21
N ALA A 652 -20.01 36.17 19.80
CA ALA A 652 -19.89 34.75 20.06
C ALA A 652 -18.54 34.11 19.68
N VAL A 653 -18.12 33.16 20.51
CA VAL A 653 -17.03 32.22 20.24
C VAL A 653 -17.60 31.01 19.48
N SER A 654 -17.21 30.91 18.21
CA SER A 654 -17.64 29.88 17.27
C SER A 654 -16.73 28.64 17.29
N SER A 655 -17.37 27.53 16.97
CA SER A 655 -16.94 26.13 16.78
C SER A 655 -15.88 25.87 15.69
N LEU A 656 -14.77 26.62 15.67
CA LEU A 656 -13.74 26.50 14.62
C LEU A 656 -12.49 25.67 14.97
N ASN A 657 -12.39 25.07 16.17
CA ASN A 657 -11.14 24.41 16.62
C ASN A 657 -11.11 22.87 16.55
N LEU A 658 -12.18 22.21 16.07
CA LEU A 658 -12.21 20.74 15.98
C LEU A 658 -11.82 20.23 14.59
N GLU A 659 -12.09 21.00 13.53
CA GLU A 659 -11.92 20.59 12.14
C GLU A 659 -10.45 20.71 11.66
N GLU A 660 -9.73 21.75 12.12
CA GLU A 660 -8.29 21.88 11.86
C GLU A 660 -7.45 20.77 12.53
N ASN A 661 -7.88 20.29 13.70
CA ASN A 661 -7.23 19.17 14.39
C ASN A 661 -7.48 17.81 13.70
N PHE A 662 -8.59 17.67 12.95
CA PHE A 662 -8.87 16.49 12.13
C PHE A 662 -8.08 16.50 10.82
N GLN A 663 -7.89 17.67 10.21
CA GLN A 663 -7.12 17.83 8.97
C GLN A 663 -5.62 17.54 9.20
N LEU A 664 -5.06 18.02 10.31
CA LEU A 664 -3.67 17.75 10.71
C LEU A 664 -3.41 16.26 11.03
N ALA A 665 -4.42 15.54 11.53
CA ALA A 665 -4.33 14.09 11.74
C ALA A 665 -4.43 13.30 10.42
N MET A 666 -5.16 13.82 9.43
CA MET A 666 -5.29 13.27 8.07
C MET A 666 -3.97 13.39 7.28
N GLU A 667 -3.29 14.54 7.36
CA GLU A 667 -1.99 14.76 6.71
C GLU A 667 -0.87 13.91 7.33
N PHE A 668 -0.89 13.71 8.65
CA PHE A 668 0.07 12.85 9.34
C PHE A 668 -0.07 11.36 8.94
N ILE A 669 -1.29 10.93 8.57
CA ILE A 669 -1.58 9.55 8.14
C ILE A 669 -1.28 9.34 6.65
N MET A 670 -1.47 10.35 5.80
CA MET A 670 -1.15 10.29 4.37
C MET A 670 0.36 10.12 4.10
N GLN A 671 1.24 10.65 4.97
CA GLN A 671 2.68 10.45 4.86
C GLN A 671 3.16 9.01 5.17
N ASP A 672 2.43 8.24 5.98
CA ASP A 672 2.77 6.82 6.26
C ASP A 672 2.25 5.87 5.17
N LEU A 673 1.29 6.31 4.35
CA LEU A 673 0.65 5.54 3.26
C LEU A 673 1.46 5.52 1.95
N GLU A 674 2.40 6.43 1.70
CA GLU A 674 3.27 6.38 0.52
C GLU A 674 4.34 5.27 0.57
N SER A 675 4.42 4.51 1.67
CA SER A 675 5.41 3.42 1.83
C SER A 675 4.89 2.00 1.53
N SER A 676 3.63 1.85 1.10
CA SER A 676 3.11 0.57 0.58
C SER A 676 2.14 0.80 -0.58
N SER A 677 2.49 0.28 -1.75
CA SER A 677 1.83 0.49 -3.03
C SER A 677 0.35 0.05 -3.08
N SER A 678 -0.55 1.00 -3.30
CA SER A 678 -1.63 0.96 -4.32
C SER A 678 -2.36 2.31 -4.30
N THR A 679 -2.35 3.01 -5.42
CA THR A 679 -2.92 4.35 -5.64
C THR A 679 -4.45 4.32 -5.73
N ALA A 680 -5.13 5.14 -4.92
CA ALA A 680 -6.50 5.58 -5.16
C ALA A 680 -6.53 7.11 -5.11
N THR A 681 -7.01 7.73 -6.19
CA THR A 681 -7.14 9.17 -6.35
C THR A 681 -8.42 9.64 -5.65
N VAL A 682 -8.33 10.56 -4.68
CA VAL A 682 -9.49 11.25 -4.11
C VAL A 682 -9.70 12.55 -4.88
N MET A 683 -10.87 12.71 -5.48
CA MET A 683 -11.39 14.01 -5.91
C MET A 683 -12.36 14.48 -4.82
N SER A 684 -12.14 15.69 -4.29
CA SER A 684 -13.11 16.39 -3.46
C SER A 684 -14.10 17.14 -4.36
N PRO A 685 -15.42 17.02 -4.19
CA PRO A 685 -16.38 17.89 -4.85
C PRO A 685 -16.54 19.20 -4.06
N ASP A 686 -16.61 20.29 -4.80
CA ASP A 686 -16.90 21.65 -4.32
C ASP A 686 -18.35 21.71 -3.83
N ILE A 687 -18.55 22.20 -2.60
CA ILE A 687 -19.86 22.29 -1.96
C ILE A 687 -20.47 23.63 -2.33
N ASN A 688 -21.17 23.70 -3.48
CA ASN A 688 -22.32 24.58 -3.77
C ASN A 688 -22.62 24.63 -5.28
N MET A 689 -23.26 23.60 -5.84
CA MET A 689 -23.93 23.65 -7.14
C MET A 689 -25.24 22.86 -7.06
N THR A 690 -26.33 23.41 -7.57
CA THR A 690 -27.65 22.77 -7.55
C THR A 690 -27.73 21.66 -8.62
N GLN A 691 -28.65 20.70 -8.40
CA GLN A 691 -28.78 19.46 -9.17
C GLN A 691 -29.05 19.67 -10.67
N GLU A 692 -29.47 20.86 -11.09
CA GLU A 692 -29.67 21.24 -12.50
C GLU A 692 -28.41 21.84 -13.15
N GLU A 693 -27.48 22.41 -12.40
CA GLU A 693 -26.27 23.07 -12.93
C GLU A 693 -25.09 22.09 -13.14
N TYR A 694 -25.17 20.88 -12.56
CA TYR A 694 -24.22 19.78 -12.78
C TYR A 694 -24.42 19.08 -14.14
N ILE A 695 -25.58 19.26 -14.78
CA ILE A 695 -26.02 18.46 -15.93
C ILE A 695 -25.62 19.09 -17.29
N ASP A 696 -25.30 20.38 -17.33
CA ASP A 696 -24.92 21.08 -18.58
C ASP A 696 -23.46 20.90 -19.02
N ASN A 697 -22.61 20.26 -18.22
CA ASN A 697 -21.21 19.99 -18.57
C ASN A 697 -20.97 18.60 -19.19
N ILE A 698 -22.03 17.85 -19.52
CA ILE A 698 -21.97 16.45 -19.95
C ILE A 698 -22.01 16.31 -21.48
N ILE A 699 -21.11 16.96 -22.22
CA ILE A 699 -20.81 16.56 -23.62
C ILE A 699 -19.31 16.78 -23.91
N PRO A 700 -18.49 15.71 -24.07
CA PRO A 700 -17.26 15.81 -24.84
C PRO A 700 -17.61 15.85 -26.35
N PRO A 701 -16.89 16.61 -27.19
CA PRO A 701 -17.10 16.59 -28.63
C PRO A 701 -16.77 15.19 -29.16
N LEU A 702 -17.70 14.59 -29.91
CA LEU A 702 -17.46 13.38 -30.69
C LEU A 702 -16.38 13.67 -31.73
N GLU A 703 -15.13 13.30 -31.42
CA GLU A 703 -14.06 13.24 -32.41
C GLU A 703 -14.40 12.17 -33.45
N GLN A 704 -14.42 12.62 -34.70
CA GLN A 704 -14.63 11.82 -35.90
C GLN A 704 -13.44 10.87 -36.12
N GLU A 705 -13.57 9.60 -35.74
CA GLU A 705 -12.77 8.51 -36.32
C GLU A 705 -13.63 7.27 -36.58
N SER A 706 -14.48 7.33 -37.62
CA SER A 706 -14.65 6.22 -38.57
C SER A 706 -15.52 6.66 -39.75
N SER A 707 -14.88 6.86 -40.89
CA SER A 707 -15.53 7.04 -42.18
C SER A 707 -16.13 5.73 -42.67
N ASN A 708 -17.46 5.57 -42.54
CA ASN A 708 -18.38 5.10 -43.60
C ASN A 708 -19.81 4.85 -43.09
N ILE A 709 -20.75 5.60 -43.71
CA ILE A 709 -22.20 5.33 -43.88
C ILE A 709 -23.12 5.56 -42.65
N LEU A 710 -23.72 6.76 -42.66
CA LEU A 710 -25.11 7.16 -42.32
C LEU A 710 -25.87 6.35 -41.28
N LEU A 711 -26.45 7.05 -40.28
CA LEU A 711 -27.85 6.90 -39.85
C LEU A 711 -28.27 8.08 -38.92
N ASP A 712 -28.19 9.33 -39.41
CA ASP A 712 -28.72 10.50 -38.68
C ASP A 712 -30.24 10.33 -38.40
N SER A 713 -30.98 9.68 -39.32
CA SER A 713 -32.41 9.41 -39.10
C SER A 713 -32.69 8.47 -37.93
N ASP A 714 -31.86 7.46 -37.70
CA ASP A 714 -32.17 6.41 -36.73
C ASP A 714 -31.78 6.83 -35.31
N TYR A 715 -30.77 7.69 -35.17
CA TYR A 715 -30.50 8.38 -33.90
C TYR A 715 -31.67 9.31 -33.55
N TYR A 716 -32.10 10.18 -34.47
CA TYR A 716 -33.21 11.10 -34.22
C TYR A 716 -34.54 10.36 -33.95
N ASN A 717 -34.82 9.28 -34.68
CA ASN A 717 -36.01 8.46 -34.43
C ASN A 717 -35.96 7.77 -33.05
N ALA A 718 -34.80 7.23 -32.65
CA ALA A 718 -34.62 6.63 -31.33
C ALA A 718 -34.66 7.67 -30.20
N TYR A 719 -34.17 8.88 -30.44
CA TYR A 719 -34.24 10.01 -29.51
C TYR A 719 -35.69 10.44 -29.27
N GLU A 720 -36.45 10.69 -30.34
CA GLU A 720 -37.88 11.04 -30.26
C GLU A 720 -38.69 9.93 -29.58
N GLU A 721 -38.39 8.66 -29.85
CA GLU A 721 -38.99 7.52 -29.16
C GLU A 721 -38.64 7.50 -27.66
N GLY A 722 -37.41 7.85 -27.29
CA GLY A 722 -36.98 8.02 -25.90
C GLY A 722 -37.76 9.12 -25.18
N VAL A 723 -37.95 10.28 -25.83
CA VAL A 723 -38.74 11.40 -25.29
C VAL A 723 -40.21 11.01 -25.15
N GLN A 724 -40.79 10.37 -26.17
CA GLN A 724 -42.20 9.91 -26.15
C GLN A 724 -42.47 8.82 -25.10
N SER A 725 -41.44 8.07 -24.69
CA SER A 725 -41.51 7.07 -23.61
C SER A 725 -41.25 7.66 -22.22
N GLY A 726 -41.16 9.00 -22.10
CA GLY A 726 -41.09 9.71 -20.82
C GLY A 726 -39.68 9.88 -20.27
N LEU A 727 -38.63 9.68 -21.07
CA LEU A 727 -37.25 9.96 -20.68
C LEU A 727 -36.97 11.47 -20.72
N THR A 728 -36.12 11.96 -19.81
CA THR A 728 -35.56 13.32 -19.91
C THR A 728 -34.70 13.44 -21.17
N CYS A 729 -34.49 14.66 -21.69
CA CYS A 729 -33.70 14.87 -22.91
C CYS A 729 -32.32 14.18 -22.86
N ASN A 730 -31.67 14.14 -21.69
CA ASN A 730 -30.37 13.50 -21.53
C ASN A 730 -30.45 11.96 -21.52
N HIS A 731 -31.45 11.39 -20.86
CA HIS A 731 -31.68 9.95 -20.91
C HIS A 731 -32.16 9.49 -22.29
N ALA A 732 -32.90 10.33 -23.03
CA ALA A 732 -33.27 10.09 -24.41
C ALA A 732 -32.04 10.11 -25.35
N ASN A 733 -31.06 11.00 -25.11
CA ASN A 733 -29.78 11.00 -25.83
C ASN A 733 -28.96 9.73 -25.56
N ILE A 734 -28.83 9.31 -24.30
CA ILE A 734 -28.13 8.06 -23.95
C ILE A 734 -28.84 6.85 -24.58
N TYR A 735 -30.17 6.82 -24.51
CA TYR A 735 -30.99 5.80 -25.14
C TYR A 735 -30.73 5.73 -26.65
N ALA A 736 -30.82 6.85 -27.36
CA ALA A 736 -30.59 6.93 -28.81
C ALA A 736 -29.18 6.48 -29.21
N ALA A 737 -28.15 6.95 -28.50
CA ALA A 737 -26.77 6.59 -28.77
C ALA A 737 -26.53 5.07 -28.65
N ILE A 738 -27.10 4.44 -27.64
CA ILE A 738 -26.96 3.00 -27.41
C ILE A 738 -27.73 2.20 -28.46
N VAL A 739 -28.96 2.60 -28.80
CA VAL A 739 -29.78 1.94 -29.83
C VAL A 739 -29.05 1.96 -31.17
N THR A 740 -28.57 3.12 -31.61
CA THR A 740 -27.86 3.27 -32.90
C THR A 740 -26.57 2.46 -32.92
N ARG A 741 -25.79 2.48 -31.82
CA ARG A 741 -24.54 1.71 -31.70
C ARG A 741 -24.78 0.19 -31.74
N TYR A 742 -25.80 -0.31 -31.05
CA TYR A 742 -26.09 -1.75 -31.00
C TYR A 742 -26.65 -2.27 -32.33
N ILE A 743 -27.48 -1.48 -33.02
CA ILE A 743 -27.95 -1.81 -34.37
C ILE A 743 -26.78 -1.83 -35.35
N ALA A 744 -25.88 -0.84 -35.29
CA ALA A 744 -24.67 -0.81 -36.12
C ALA A 744 -23.75 -2.03 -35.90
N ASN A 745 -23.76 -2.59 -34.69
CA ASN A 745 -23.04 -3.81 -34.33
C ASN A 745 -23.81 -5.12 -34.63
N GLY A 746 -24.94 -5.05 -35.34
CA GLY A 746 -25.68 -6.21 -35.83
C GLY A 746 -26.77 -6.75 -34.90
N ALA A 747 -27.12 -6.04 -33.82
CA ALA A 747 -28.25 -6.41 -32.97
C ALA A 747 -29.60 -6.11 -33.66
N SER A 748 -30.65 -6.90 -33.34
CA SER A 748 -32.00 -6.54 -33.78
C SER A 748 -32.47 -5.27 -33.10
N GLU A 749 -33.28 -4.47 -33.79
CA GLU A 749 -33.84 -3.22 -33.24
C GLU A 749 -34.52 -3.44 -31.89
N HIS A 750 -35.27 -4.54 -31.75
CA HIS A 750 -35.92 -4.91 -30.49
C HIS A 750 -34.92 -5.18 -29.36
N ALA A 751 -33.82 -5.90 -29.64
CA ALA A 751 -32.79 -6.18 -28.63
C ALA A 751 -32.01 -4.92 -28.24
N ALA A 752 -31.67 -4.07 -29.21
CA ALA A 752 -30.97 -2.80 -28.98
C ALA A 752 -31.81 -1.84 -28.12
N LYS A 753 -33.11 -1.71 -28.42
CA LYS A 753 -34.05 -0.91 -27.62
C LYS A 753 -34.24 -1.46 -26.22
N ASN A 754 -34.38 -2.78 -26.07
CA ASN A 754 -34.51 -3.40 -24.76
C ASN A 754 -33.23 -3.20 -23.92
N PHE A 755 -32.05 -3.33 -24.52
CA PHE A 755 -30.79 -3.04 -23.86
C PHE A 755 -30.71 -1.58 -23.40
N ALA A 756 -30.99 -0.64 -24.30
CA ALA A 756 -30.93 0.79 -23.99
C ALA A 756 -31.90 1.20 -22.87
N LYS A 757 -33.11 0.61 -22.79
CA LYS A 757 -34.04 0.87 -21.67
C LYS A 757 -33.48 0.43 -20.33
N ASN A 758 -32.97 -0.80 -20.25
CA ASN A 758 -32.39 -1.32 -19.00
C ASN A 758 -31.11 -0.58 -18.63
N TYR A 759 -30.33 -0.15 -19.61
CA TYR A 759 -29.15 0.69 -19.40
C TYR A 759 -29.53 2.03 -18.78
N VAL A 760 -30.50 2.75 -19.35
CA VAL A 760 -30.96 4.04 -18.81
C VAL A 760 -31.55 3.89 -17.39
N GLU A 761 -32.27 2.80 -17.13
CA GLU A 761 -32.75 2.48 -15.78
C GLU A 761 -31.60 2.25 -14.80
N GLY A 762 -30.61 1.44 -15.17
CA GLY A 762 -29.41 1.17 -14.37
C GLY A 762 -28.60 2.44 -14.13
N PHE A 763 -28.44 3.27 -15.15
CA PHE A 763 -27.75 4.55 -15.09
C PHE A 763 -28.45 5.52 -14.13
N SER A 764 -29.76 5.70 -14.28
CA SER A 764 -30.57 6.54 -13.40
C SER A 764 -30.51 6.06 -11.95
N SER A 765 -30.62 4.75 -11.73
CA SER A 765 -30.49 4.14 -10.39
C SER A 765 -29.10 4.40 -9.80
N SER A 766 -28.05 4.31 -10.61
CA SER A 766 -26.68 4.50 -10.15
C SER A 766 -26.41 5.96 -9.74
N ILE A 767 -26.84 6.91 -10.57
CA ILE A 767 -26.72 8.35 -10.27
C ILE A 767 -27.49 8.70 -9.00
N LYS A 768 -28.72 8.17 -8.84
CA LYS A 768 -29.56 8.44 -7.65
C LYS A 768 -28.98 7.84 -6.37
N LYS A 769 -28.40 6.63 -6.43
CA LYS A 769 -27.96 5.88 -5.24
C LYS A 769 -26.51 6.12 -4.84
N HIS A 770 -25.61 6.35 -5.79
CA HIS A 770 -24.17 6.21 -5.53
C HIS A 770 -23.36 7.50 -5.63
N GLN A 771 -23.72 8.49 -6.46
CA GLN A 771 -22.97 9.76 -6.64
C GLN A 771 -21.44 9.58 -6.87
N LYS A 772 -21.02 8.47 -7.52
CA LYS A 772 -19.60 8.07 -7.71
C LYS A 772 -18.97 8.52 -9.05
N GLY A 773 -19.53 9.52 -9.71
CA GLY A 773 -19.05 10.05 -10.99
C GLY A 773 -19.41 9.20 -12.22
N ASP A 774 -19.18 9.76 -13.41
CA ASP A 774 -19.78 9.26 -14.66
C ASP A 774 -19.29 7.87 -15.06
N CYS A 775 -17.98 7.58 -14.93
CA CYS A 775 -17.45 6.28 -15.36
C CYS A 775 -18.02 5.11 -14.54
N TYR A 776 -18.32 5.34 -13.25
CA TYR A 776 -18.96 4.35 -12.39
C TYR A 776 -20.41 4.10 -12.83
N ALA A 777 -21.15 5.18 -13.13
CA ALA A 777 -22.54 5.09 -13.57
C ALA A 777 -22.67 4.33 -14.89
N HIS A 778 -21.77 4.55 -15.85
CA HIS A 778 -21.75 3.84 -17.13
C HIS A 778 -21.45 2.34 -16.96
N ASN A 779 -20.43 1.99 -16.17
CA ASN A 779 -20.08 0.58 -15.91
C ASN A 779 -21.18 -0.17 -15.14
N TYR A 780 -21.82 0.51 -14.18
CA TYR A 780 -22.96 -0.03 -13.46
C TYR A 780 -24.15 -0.26 -14.40
N ALA A 781 -24.48 0.72 -15.24
CA ALA A 781 -25.59 0.64 -16.17
C ALA A 781 -25.42 -0.48 -17.21
N GLU A 782 -24.20 -0.67 -17.73
CA GLU A 782 -23.88 -1.72 -18.69
C GLU A 782 -24.03 -3.11 -18.08
N ALA A 783 -23.40 -3.35 -16.91
CA ALA A 783 -23.49 -4.62 -16.21
C ALA A 783 -24.92 -4.94 -15.74
N TYR A 784 -25.66 -3.93 -15.29
CA TYR A 784 -27.06 -4.09 -14.91
C TYR A 784 -27.91 -4.50 -16.11
N ALA A 785 -27.76 -3.81 -17.26
CA ALA A 785 -28.51 -4.13 -18.46
C ALA A 785 -28.20 -5.55 -18.98
N ASP A 786 -26.92 -5.94 -19.01
CA ASP A 786 -26.49 -7.29 -19.42
C ASP A 786 -27.11 -8.38 -18.53
N CYS A 787 -27.15 -8.18 -17.21
CA CYS A 787 -27.78 -9.13 -16.28
C CYS A 787 -29.29 -9.24 -16.48
N ILE A 788 -29.99 -8.12 -16.66
CA ILE A 788 -31.44 -8.15 -16.87
C ILE A 788 -31.79 -8.87 -18.18
N ILE A 789 -31.02 -8.63 -19.25
CA ILE A 789 -31.28 -9.22 -20.58
C ILE A 789 -30.91 -10.70 -20.63
N SER A 790 -29.92 -11.13 -19.84
CA SER A 790 -29.62 -12.56 -19.63
C SER A 790 -30.64 -13.27 -18.72
N GLY A 791 -31.72 -12.59 -18.32
CA GLY A 791 -32.85 -13.16 -17.58
C GLY A 791 -32.64 -13.22 -16.07
N LYS A 792 -31.64 -12.53 -15.53
CA LYS A 792 -31.39 -12.48 -14.09
C LYS A 792 -32.37 -11.55 -13.39
N HIS A 793 -32.74 -11.90 -12.16
CA HIS A 793 -33.67 -11.09 -11.35
C HIS A 793 -33.06 -9.71 -11.02
N LYS A 794 -33.91 -8.69 -10.84
CA LYS A 794 -33.48 -7.30 -10.64
C LYS A 794 -32.51 -7.12 -9.46
N CYS A 795 -32.74 -7.82 -8.35
CA CYS A 795 -31.84 -7.77 -7.18
C CYS A 795 -30.46 -8.39 -7.48
N TYR A 796 -30.42 -9.46 -8.27
CA TYR A 796 -29.16 -10.06 -8.73
C TYR A 796 -28.40 -9.08 -9.62
N ALA A 797 -29.09 -8.50 -10.61
CA ALA A 797 -28.49 -7.53 -11.52
C ALA A 797 -27.93 -6.30 -10.80
N GLN A 798 -28.59 -5.83 -9.73
CA GLN A 798 -28.11 -4.69 -8.93
C GLN A 798 -26.84 -5.03 -8.15
N ASN A 799 -26.83 -6.17 -7.43
CA ASN A 799 -25.66 -6.60 -6.65
C ASN A 799 -24.46 -6.89 -7.57
N TYR A 800 -24.71 -7.57 -8.69
CA TYR A 800 -23.70 -7.83 -9.70
C TYR A 800 -23.13 -6.54 -10.28
N ALA A 801 -24.00 -5.60 -10.71
CA ALA A 801 -23.57 -4.32 -11.28
C ALA A 801 -22.80 -3.46 -10.28
N GLU A 802 -23.17 -3.49 -8.99
CA GLU A 802 -22.47 -2.75 -7.93
C GLU A 802 -21.06 -3.31 -7.72
N ILE A 803 -20.94 -4.64 -7.57
CA ILE A 803 -19.63 -5.30 -7.39
C ILE A 803 -18.77 -5.11 -8.64
N PHE A 804 -19.35 -5.26 -9.83
CA PHE A 804 -18.65 -5.08 -11.08
C PHE A 804 -18.12 -3.65 -11.23
N ALA A 805 -18.99 -2.64 -11.09
CA ALA A 805 -18.61 -1.24 -11.25
C ALA A 805 -17.60 -0.79 -10.19
N GLU A 806 -17.71 -1.27 -8.94
CA GLU A 806 -16.71 -0.99 -7.89
C GLU A 806 -15.37 -1.66 -8.19
N THR A 807 -15.39 -2.89 -8.69
CA THR A 807 -14.18 -3.63 -9.03
C THR A 807 -13.45 -2.98 -10.20
N VAL A 808 -14.18 -2.56 -11.24
CA VAL A 808 -13.61 -1.79 -12.36
C VAL A 808 -13.09 -0.42 -11.88
N ALA A 809 -13.85 0.30 -11.06
CA ALA A 809 -13.42 1.58 -10.50
C ALA A 809 -12.17 1.47 -9.61
N SER A 810 -11.92 0.30 -9.02
CA SER A 810 -10.68 -0.01 -8.27
C SER A 810 -9.46 -0.30 -9.16
N GLY A 811 -9.59 -0.16 -10.49
CA GLY A 811 -8.52 -0.36 -11.46
C GLY A 811 -8.26 -1.83 -11.82
N LYS A 812 -9.22 -2.71 -11.56
CA LYS A 812 -9.14 -4.12 -11.97
C LYS A 812 -9.61 -4.30 -13.41
N ASP A 813 -9.04 -5.30 -14.05
CA ASP A 813 -9.42 -5.70 -15.41
C ASP A 813 -10.91 -6.12 -15.48
N VAL A 814 -11.54 -5.85 -16.62
CA VAL A 814 -12.99 -6.07 -16.83
C VAL A 814 -13.35 -7.55 -16.76
N ASP A 815 -12.50 -8.46 -17.23
CA ASP A 815 -12.79 -9.91 -17.16
C ASP A 815 -12.64 -10.43 -15.73
N TYR A 816 -11.69 -9.88 -14.97
CA TYR A 816 -11.59 -10.15 -13.53
C TYR A 816 -12.81 -9.62 -12.79
N ALA A 817 -13.23 -8.39 -13.07
CA ALA A 817 -14.41 -7.78 -12.46
C ALA A 817 -15.67 -8.59 -12.75
N ARG A 818 -15.82 -9.11 -13.98
CA ARG A 818 -16.94 -9.98 -14.39
C ARG A 818 -16.97 -11.26 -13.58
N ASN A 819 -15.88 -12.03 -13.58
CA ASN A 819 -15.78 -13.30 -12.86
C ASN A 819 -15.93 -13.11 -11.34
N TYR A 820 -15.40 -12.00 -10.82
CA TYR A 820 -15.51 -11.67 -9.40
C TYR A 820 -16.94 -11.26 -9.02
N ALA A 821 -17.60 -10.42 -9.83
CA ALA A 821 -18.99 -10.06 -9.60
C ALA A 821 -19.92 -11.28 -9.71
N GLU A 822 -19.71 -12.16 -10.68
CA GLU A 822 -20.50 -13.38 -10.87
C GLU A 822 -20.36 -14.32 -9.67
N ALA A 823 -19.13 -14.68 -9.29
CA ALA A 823 -18.87 -15.60 -8.18
C ALA A 823 -19.41 -15.08 -6.83
N ASN A 824 -19.33 -13.77 -6.58
CA ASN A 824 -19.84 -13.19 -5.33
C ASN A 824 -21.36 -13.04 -5.36
N THR A 825 -21.95 -12.68 -6.50
CA THR A 825 -23.41 -12.54 -6.59
C THR A 825 -24.09 -13.91 -6.55
N ASP A 826 -23.53 -14.93 -7.22
CA ASP A 826 -24.03 -16.31 -7.15
C ASP A 826 -23.96 -16.87 -5.72
N PHE A 827 -22.89 -16.58 -4.98
CA PHE A 827 -22.77 -16.96 -3.57
C PHE A 827 -23.84 -16.29 -2.70
N MET A 828 -24.14 -15.00 -2.94
CA MET A 828 -25.18 -14.27 -2.21
C MET A 828 -26.60 -14.81 -2.45
N PHE A 829 -26.88 -15.36 -3.63
CA PHE A 829 -28.20 -15.91 -3.98
C PHE A 829 -28.34 -17.41 -3.70
N LEU A 830 -27.25 -18.18 -3.60
CA LEU A 830 -27.26 -19.56 -3.07
C LEU A 830 -27.66 -19.61 -1.59
N GLU A 831 -27.29 -18.62 -0.77
CA GLU A 831 -27.70 -18.53 0.64
C GLU A 831 -29.19 -18.14 0.81
N GLU A 832 -29.83 -17.48 -0.17
CA GLU A 832 -31.27 -17.14 -0.10
C GLU A 832 -32.18 -18.35 -0.40
N GLU A 833 -31.77 -19.29 -1.26
CA GLU A 833 -32.49 -20.57 -1.45
C GLU A 833 -32.31 -21.53 -0.26
N GLU A 834 -31.15 -21.55 0.41
CA GLU A 834 -30.97 -22.34 1.64
C GLU A 834 -31.72 -21.74 2.85
N ALA A 835 -31.88 -20.41 2.90
CA ALA A 835 -32.66 -19.74 3.95
C ALA A 835 -34.16 -20.08 3.92
N THR A 836 -34.70 -20.51 2.76
CA THR A 836 -36.10 -20.98 2.65
C THR A 836 -36.27 -22.50 2.89
N SER A 837 -35.17 -23.26 2.92
CA SER A 837 -35.14 -24.72 3.20
C SER A 837 -34.89 -25.06 4.69
N GLY A 838 -34.55 -24.06 5.52
CA GLY A 838 -34.23 -24.21 6.95
C GLY A 838 -35.32 -24.85 7.82
N HIS A 839 -36.53 -25.06 7.32
CA HIS A 839 -37.63 -25.69 8.06
C HIS A 839 -37.57 -27.23 8.13
N ILE A 840 -36.68 -27.91 7.40
CA ILE A 840 -36.58 -29.39 7.42
C ILE A 840 -35.44 -29.91 8.31
N PHE A 841 -34.38 -29.12 8.53
CA PHE A 841 -33.22 -29.57 9.33
C PHE A 841 -33.42 -29.46 10.85
N GLU A 842 -34.32 -28.60 11.34
CA GLU A 842 -34.66 -28.51 12.77
C GLU A 842 -35.51 -29.68 13.29
N GLN A 843 -36.07 -30.52 12.41
CA GLN A 843 -36.76 -31.75 12.84
C GLN A 843 -35.83 -32.98 12.92
N MET A 844 -34.58 -32.90 12.46
CA MET A 844 -33.62 -34.02 12.52
C MET A 844 -32.56 -33.88 13.63
N SER A 845 -32.36 -32.68 14.20
CA SER A 845 -31.42 -32.47 15.32
C SER A 845 -31.99 -32.85 16.69
N ALA A 846 -33.29 -33.18 16.79
CA ALA A 846 -33.91 -33.66 18.03
C ALA A 846 -33.70 -35.17 18.28
N ASN A 847 -33.07 -35.90 17.35
CA ASN A 847 -32.71 -37.31 17.54
C ASN A 847 -31.30 -37.52 17.00
N VAL A 848 -30.29 -37.48 17.88
CA VAL A 848 -29.13 -38.39 17.95
C VAL A 848 -28.20 -37.80 19.03
N ASP A 849 -28.47 -38.26 20.25
CA ASP A 849 -27.49 -38.30 21.33
C ASP A 849 -26.79 -39.67 21.25
N TYR A 850 -25.52 -39.74 21.65
CA TYR A 850 -24.63 -40.93 21.69
C TYR A 850 -24.00 -41.45 20.39
N THR A 851 -22.73 -41.10 20.13
CA THR A 851 -21.56 -42.00 20.25
C THR A 851 -20.29 -41.31 19.71
N GLY A 852 -19.20 -41.38 20.47
CA GLY A 852 -17.88 -40.92 20.02
C GLY A 852 -17.28 -41.82 18.93
N GLY A 853 -16.51 -41.23 18.03
CA GLY A 853 -15.82 -41.98 16.99
C GLY A 853 -15.06 -41.08 16.00
N SER A 854 -13.74 -41.20 16.05
CA SER A 854 -12.78 -40.79 15.02
C SER A 854 -13.20 -41.21 13.62
N ILE A 855 -13.28 -40.29 12.65
CA ILE A 855 -13.20 -40.61 11.21
C ILE A 855 -12.55 -39.43 10.47
N PHE A 856 -11.33 -39.63 9.97
CA PHE A 856 -10.98 -39.44 8.56
C PHE A 856 -9.61 -40.09 8.33
N ASN A 857 -9.66 -41.31 7.81
CA ASN A 857 -8.58 -41.91 7.03
C ASN A 857 -9.18 -42.50 5.76
N ASP A 858 -8.47 -42.24 4.68
CA ASP A 858 -8.27 -43.02 3.45
C ASP A 858 -9.41 -43.27 2.46
N ASP A 859 -9.02 -43.00 1.20
CA ASP A 859 -9.45 -43.55 -0.09
C ASP A 859 -10.89 -43.36 -0.55
N VAL A 860 -11.06 -42.74 -1.73
CA VAL A 860 -11.67 -43.39 -2.93
C VAL A 860 -11.25 -42.61 -4.19
N GLU A 861 -10.63 -43.33 -5.13
CA GLU A 861 -10.55 -43.03 -6.56
C GLU A 861 -11.95 -43.07 -7.20
N GLU A 862 -12.35 -42.03 -7.92
CA GLU A 862 -12.86 -42.10 -9.31
C GLU A 862 -12.79 -40.71 -9.97
#